data_AF-A0A0D2NRN8-F1
#
_entry.id   AF-A0A0D2NRN8-F1
#
_cell.length_a   1.000
_cell.length_b   1.000
_cell.length_c   1.000
_cell.angle_alpha   90.00
_cell.angle_beta   90.00
_cell.angle_gamma   90.00
#
_symmetry.space_group_name_H-M   'P 1'
#
loop_
_entity.id
_entity.type
_entity.pdbx_description
1 polymer ?
#
loop_
_entity_poly.entity_id
_entity_poly.type
_entity_poly.pdbx_seq_one_letter_code
_entity_poly.pdbx_strand_id
1 'polypeptide(L)'
;MAADGKRAGGVQAAAICAALVMLLTLLAPAAAQSCYAGNLSTPSTNFDLQYSSKVLNTTLSYIKKPKTLYNRFCFNVTAASPCNSTALCCKNSAITRLSTVSIAIVPTCIVKGLTSNFSLSFADGTNAKSAFGFKINKASRKVVANVRIAPKTSTSKALGSTVVCINLPAAAGLCNTVGSLCGGTTCKVNVTTSKFKPASLTKPKSLPCCLTGNVNIQQALQTDFAVTAIQLTPTSPVTGQPFTARVTVTNTGEIAANPGSLGVWADKAALAACGEAADQTNATVGSIAAGASVTVSFTFTAGAVGNKTFRAYSDPACAIPEKSDTNDQLALSYTVVSAVTSNVNLVASALAITGYAGPPATLLPGQTATVRFVVTNAGTSASPATTYALWVNKASVAVCNDAGPSTIAAVPALAAGAATTLTAIVALPGTSGAYTLQLIVDYPCSVAESSEADNTASYAYQLAVPAGPLPDLTITNVLTNPGLTGLLPVGQLLNLTFTVVNQGTAASLPGLYSIINNLLGLPLCGALGTVSGALGALAPGASQTVNVPALPLASIPGLNTLSIVADSNCSSIEANKTNNVVALPYNISNPGGLLPNLGITNILATPSLAGLLPLGQLVNLTFDVVNTGTAASVATVYTIFDDLLGLPVCGVAGTVTGALGPIAAGATQTVNVPNFPLAGLVGAKTLGIVADASCTNSANGSSNSFAALPYNLSSVTGLVPNLGVTNILASPSLAGLLPLGQLVNLTFDVVNTGTAASVPTLYTIFSDLLGLPVCGVAGAVTGTLGPIAAGATQTVSVLNFPLAGVIGAKTLKIVADLNCTNSANGSSNSFAALPYNLTGLLPNLGITNILASPSLTGLLPLGQLVNLTFDVVNSGTAASAAGLYTIFDDLLGLPLCGAVGAVTGVLGPIAAGATQTINVLNFPLISAIGAKTLKIVADLNCTNSANGSSANTFAALPYNISGVDFVLNSLSLVPNTFPLGLLSQFSINMTITNIGNIAGDPGVVGALSGVLSPLLCGNPLLSGGGLLGSFAWTLGAIPPGATVTALFPGFLSTGLLGVPVNIWVVVNNLCAVLEPNFVNNQKLLTYTI
;
A
#
# COMPACT_ATOMS: atom_id res chain seq x y z
N MET A 1 1.00 18.05 -74.64
CA MET A 1 -0.31 17.46 -75.00
C MET A 1 -1.37 18.45 -74.51
N ALA A 2 -1.79 19.39 -75.37
CA ALA A 2 -3.00 19.32 -76.23
C ALA A 2 -4.27 19.73 -75.45
N ALA A 3 -5.17 20.62 -75.93
CA ALA A 3 -5.18 21.60 -77.04
C ALA A 3 -6.34 22.61 -76.76
N ASP A 4 -6.56 23.77 -77.40
CA ASP A 4 -5.91 24.58 -78.46
C ASP A 4 -6.08 26.08 -78.04
N GLY A 5 -6.44 27.02 -78.94
CA GLY A 5 -7.51 27.98 -78.61
C GLY A 5 -7.39 29.46 -79.00
N LYS A 6 -6.29 29.93 -79.62
CA LYS A 6 -6.20 31.22 -80.42
C LYS A 6 -6.51 32.54 -79.67
N ARG A 7 -6.15 33.77 -80.08
CA ARG A 7 -5.20 34.48 -80.98
C ARG A 7 -5.38 36.00 -80.65
N ALA A 8 -4.53 36.99 -80.95
CA ALA A 8 -3.12 37.13 -81.35
C ALA A 8 -2.72 38.63 -81.35
N GLY A 9 -1.41 38.94 -81.35
CA GLY A 9 -0.83 40.29 -81.60
C GLY A 9 -0.64 41.16 -80.33
N GLY A 10 0.51 41.78 -80.04
CA GLY A 10 1.66 42.16 -80.88
C GLY A 10 1.53 43.62 -81.35
N VAL A 11 2.52 44.51 -81.33
CA VAL A 11 3.99 44.39 -81.11
C VAL A 11 4.52 45.70 -80.46
N GLN A 12 5.77 45.65 -79.96
CA GLN A 12 6.76 46.74 -79.76
C GLN A 12 6.69 47.91 -80.78
N ALA A 13 7.27 49.11 -80.62
CA ALA A 13 8.00 49.78 -79.54
C ALA A 13 8.22 51.28 -79.88
N ALA A 14 8.58 52.06 -78.85
CA ALA A 14 9.58 53.15 -78.81
C ALA A 14 9.50 54.40 -79.73
N ALA A 15 9.87 55.54 -79.11
CA ALA A 15 9.85 56.91 -79.65
C ALA A 15 8.43 57.42 -80.03
N ILE A 16 8.05 58.67 -79.79
CA ILE A 16 8.83 59.92 -79.73
C ILE A 16 8.45 60.73 -78.47
N CYS A 17 9.47 61.26 -77.79
CA CYS A 17 9.30 62.31 -76.77
C CYS A 17 9.40 63.69 -77.45
N ALA A 18 8.95 64.75 -76.78
CA ALA A 18 8.98 66.15 -77.26
C ALA A 18 7.96 66.57 -78.36
N ALA A 19 6.67 66.34 -78.09
CA ALA A 19 5.60 67.27 -78.45
C ALA A 19 4.96 67.85 -77.18
N LEU A 20 5.76 68.64 -76.45
CA LEU A 20 5.31 69.42 -75.31
C LEU A 20 4.54 70.66 -75.81
N VAL A 21 3.63 71.21 -75.00
CA VAL A 21 3.06 72.57 -75.14
C VAL A 21 2.09 72.84 -76.32
N MET A 22 0.94 72.14 -76.42
CA MET A 22 -0.35 72.79 -76.85
C MET A 22 -1.64 71.93 -76.70
N LEU A 23 -1.86 71.26 -75.57
CA LEU A 23 -3.22 70.85 -75.18
C LEU A 23 -3.42 70.82 -73.66
N LEU A 24 -3.07 71.94 -73.01
CA LEU A 24 -3.16 72.11 -71.56
C LEU A 24 -4.15 73.22 -71.18
N THR A 25 -5.38 73.15 -71.69
CA THR A 25 -6.51 73.96 -71.21
C THR A 25 -7.81 73.12 -71.22
N LEU A 26 -8.68 73.37 -70.23
CA LEU A 26 -10.03 72.80 -70.11
C LEU A 26 -10.18 71.34 -69.63
N LEU A 27 -9.47 70.98 -68.56
CA LEU A 27 -10.08 70.21 -67.45
C LEU A 27 -9.47 70.69 -66.12
N ALA A 28 -9.98 71.82 -65.63
CA ALA A 28 -9.58 72.33 -64.32
C ALA A 28 -10.00 71.33 -63.22
N PRO A 29 -9.14 71.02 -62.22
CA PRO A 29 -9.63 70.37 -61.01
C PRO A 29 -10.64 71.32 -60.37
N ALA A 30 -11.82 70.79 -60.02
CA ALA A 30 -12.87 71.57 -59.36
C ALA A 30 -12.28 72.33 -58.17
N ALA A 31 -12.36 73.67 -58.20
CA ALA A 31 -11.71 74.53 -57.23
C ALA A 31 -12.09 74.09 -55.80
N ALA A 32 -11.08 73.70 -55.02
CA ALA A 32 -11.31 73.21 -53.67
C ALA A 32 -12.03 74.30 -52.86
N GLN A 33 -13.19 73.96 -52.32
CA GLN A 33 -14.01 74.87 -51.52
C GLN A 33 -13.15 75.44 -50.38
N SER A 34 -13.01 76.77 -50.32
CA SER A 34 -12.06 77.44 -49.43
C SER A 34 -12.39 77.13 -47.96
N CYS A 35 -11.46 76.42 -47.32
CA CYS A 35 -11.60 75.96 -45.94
C CYS A 35 -10.98 77.00 -44.99
N TYR A 36 -11.58 77.21 -43.81
CA TYR A 36 -10.86 77.89 -42.72
C TYR A 36 -9.83 76.93 -42.11
N ALA A 37 -8.56 77.34 -42.04
CA ALA A 37 -7.49 76.54 -41.47
C ALA A 37 -7.38 76.71 -39.94
N GLY A 38 -7.03 75.64 -39.24
CA GLY A 38 -6.67 75.65 -37.82
C GLY A 38 -5.84 74.42 -37.43
N ASN A 39 -5.33 74.41 -36.20
CA ASN A 39 -4.45 73.35 -35.68
C ASN A 39 -5.15 72.60 -34.52
N LEU A 40 -4.84 71.31 -34.36
CA LEU A 40 -5.27 70.51 -33.21
C LEU A 40 -4.30 70.74 -32.04
N SER A 41 -4.82 70.77 -30.81
CA SER A 41 -4.01 70.81 -29.58
C SER A 41 -3.79 69.40 -29.01
N THR A 42 -2.80 69.23 -28.14
CA THR A 42 -2.64 68.08 -27.23
C THR A 42 -2.43 68.65 -25.81
N PRO A 43 -2.85 67.98 -24.71
CA PRO A 43 -2.96 66.52 -24.53
C PRO A 43 -4.33 65.99 -24.04
N SER A 44 -5.40 66.81 -24.08
CA SER A 44 -6.75 66.44 -23.58
C SER A 44 -7.88 66.82 -24.56
N THR A 45 -7.64 66.70 -25.87
CA THR A 45 -8.66 66.99 -26.88
C THR A 45 -9.81 65.99 -26.85
N ASN A 46 -11.04 66.49 -27.03
CA ASN A 46 -12.25 65.67 -27.14
C ASN A 46 -12.26 64.65 -28.31
N PHE A 47 -11.25 64.70 -29.19
CA PHE A 47 -10.90 63.61 -30.09
C PHE A 47 -9.76 62.81 -29.47
N ASP A 48 -10.11 61.96 -28.52
CA ASP A 48 -9.15 61.01 -27.97
C ASP A 48 -9.10 59.78 -28.88
N LEU A 49 -7.99 59.60 -29.60
CA LEU A 49 -7.78 58.39 -30.38
C LEU A 49 -7.30 57.31 -29.41
N GLN A 50 -8.28 56.71 -28.74
CA GLN A 50 -8.09 55.56 -27.87
C GLN A 50 -8.08 54.28 -28.71
N TYR A 51 -6.97 53.54 -28.63
CA TYR A 51 -6.76 52.34 -29.42
C TYR A 51 -6.69 51.10 -28.54
N SER A 52 -7.54 50.11 -28.82
CA SER A 52 -7.25 48.74 -28.38
C SER A 52 -6.19 48.15 -29.30
N SER A 53 -5.11 47.64 -28.71
CA SER A 53 -4.04 46.90 -29.40
C SER A 53 -4.35 45.41 -29.55
N LYS A 54 -5.61 44.97 -29.34
CA LYS A 54 -6.01 43.59 -29.59
C LYS A 54 -5.98 43.35 -31.11
N VAL A 55 -4.94 42.65 -31.58
CA VAL A 55 -4.92 42.03 -32.92
C VAL A 55 -5.97 40.93 -32.92
N LEU A 56 -7.22 41.34 -33.06
CA LEU A 56 -8.39 40.49 -33.12
C LEU A 56 -8.37 39.74 -34.45
N ASN A 57 -7.65 38.62 -34.45
CA ASN A 57 -7.63 37.57 -35.47
C ASN A 57 -9.05 36.99 -35.65
N THR A 58 -9.94 37.79 -36.22
CA THR A 58 -11.38 37.58 -36.24
C THR A 58 -11.89 37.41 -37.66
N THR A 59 -12.79 36.46 -37.83
CA THR A 59 -13.63 36.36 -39.03
C THR A 59 -14.86 37.22 -38.85
N LEU A 60 -14.86 38.41 -39.47
CA LEU A 60 -16.04 39.27 -39.55
C LEU A 60 -17.13 38.59 -40.38
N SER A 61 -18.13 38.02 -39.70
CA SER A 61 -19.18 37.15 -40.26
C SER A 61 -20.04 37.79 -41.36
N TYR A 62 -20.04 39.12 -41.46
CA TYR A 62 -20.72 39.89 -42.52
C TYR A 62 -19.90 40.07 -43.82
N ILE A 63 -18.66 39.57 -43.89
CA ILE A 63 -17.80 39.66 -45.10
C ILE A 63 -17.76 38.29 -45.82
N LYS A 64 -18.44 38.19 -46.96
CA LYS A 64 -18.50 36.96 -47.76
C LYS A 64 -17.23 36.74 -48.60
N LYS A 65 -16.44 35.72 -48.22
CA LYS A 65 -15.23 35.10 -48.85
C LYS A 65 -13.86 35.61 -48.36
N PRO A 66 -12.86 34.70 -48.32
CA PRO A 66 -12.73 33.58 -47.37
C PRO A 66 -12.26 34.10 -45.98
N LYS A 67 -11.89 33.21 -45.05
CA LYS A 67 -11.44 33.57 -43.68
C LYS A 67 -10.10 34.35 -43.67
N THR A 68 -10.16 35.64 -43.98
CA THR A 68 -9.03 36.57 -43.87
C THR A 68 -9.01 37.16 -42.47
N LEU A 69 -7.86 37.13 -41.81
CA LEU A 69 -7.63 37.76 -40.51
C LEU A 69 -7.47 39.27 -40.68
N TYR A 70 -7.85 40.07 -39.68
CA TYR A 70 -7.79 41.54 -39.75
C TYR A 70 -7.13 42.16 -38.51
N ASN A 71 -6.22 43.11 -38.72
CA ASN A 71 -5.79 44.04 -37.68
C ASN A 71 -6.89 45.10 -37.51
N ARG A 72 -7.49 45.17 -36.32
CA ARG A 72 -8.56 46.14 -35.98
C ARG A 72 -7.99 47.33 -35.22
N PHE A 73 -8.26 48.53 -35.71
CA PHE A 73 -7.86 49.79 -35.07
C PHE A 73 -9.12 50.60 -34.74
N CYS A 74 -9.42 50.77 -33.47
CA CYS A 74 -10.57 51.56 -33.02
C CYS A 74 -10.20 53.01 -32.73
N PHE A 75 -11.16 53.92 -32.90
CA PHE A 75 -11.00 55.36 -32.71
C PHE A 75 -12.30 55.91 -32.11
N ASN A 76 -12.22 56.71 -31.05
CA ASN A 76 -13.40 57.43 -30.55
C ASN A 76 -13.65 58.69 -31.41
N VAL A 77 -14.89 58.86 -31.86
CA VAL A 77 -15.32 59.97 -32.72
C VAL A 77 -16.41 60.74 -31.98
N THR A 78 -16.11 61.97 -31.58
CA THR A 78 -17.05 62.81 -30.81
C THR A 78 -17.52 64.03 -31.62
N ALA A 79 -18.62 64.65 -31.18
CA ALA A 79 -19.12 65.89 -31.79
C ALA A 79 -18.60 67.20 -31.16
N ALA A 80 -17.77 67.12 -30.11
CA ALA A 80 -17.25 68.30 -29.43
C ALA A 80 -16.14 69.01 -30.23
N SER A 81 -15.93 70.30 -29.96
CA SER A 81 -14.90 71.11 -30.63
C SER A 81 -13.49 70.54 -30.32
N PRO A 82 -12.66 70.21 -31.34
CA PRO A 82 -11.40 69.48 -31.13
C PRO A 82 -10.15 70.37 -31.07
N CYS A 83 -10.32 71.67 -30.81
CA CYS A 83 -9.30 72.70 -30.98
C CYS A 83 -9.29 73.68 -29.80
N ASN A 84 -8.17 74.39 -29.64
CA ASN A 84 -8.07 75.46 -28.65
C ASN A 84 -9.06 76.61 -28.93
N SER A 85 -9.35 77.42 -27.91
CA SER A 85 -10.32 78.51 -27.98
C SER A 85 -9.91 79.69 -28.87
N THR A 86 -8.69 79.70 -29.42
CA THR A 86 -8.15 80.82 -30.20
C THR A 86 -8.41 80.68 -31.71
N ALA A 87 -8.46 79.46 -32.24
CA ALA A 87 -8.76 79.23 -33.66
C ALA A 87 -10.19 79.65 -34.02
N LEU A 88 -10.36 80.34 -35.16
CA LEU A 88 -11.63 81.00 -35.54
C LEU A 88 -12.81 80.02 -35.54
N CYS A 89 -12.60 78.81 -36.03
CA CYS A 89 -13.58 77.72 -36.11
C CYS A 89 -14.15 77.25 -34.77
N CYS A 90 -13.51 77.60 -33.66
CA CYS A 90 -13.68 76.97 -32.36
C CYS A 90 -14.38 77.90 -31.35
N LYS A 91 -14.63 79.16 -31.72
CA LYS A 91 -15.16 80.21 -30.84
C LYS A 91 -16.65 80.10 -30.48
N ASN A 92 -17.41 79.17 -31.05
CA ASN A 92 -18.82 78.91 -30.70
C ASN A 92 -19.19 77.46 -31.04
N SER A 93 -19.14 76.56 -30.05
CA SER A 93 -19.18 75.10 -30.23
C SER A 93 -20.52 74.50 -30.69
N ALA A 94 -21.61 75.27 -30.74
CA ALA A 94 -22.98 74.73 -30.82
C ALA A 94 -23.51 74.42 -32.24
N ILE A 95 -22.77 74.73 -33.32
CA ILE A 95 -23.33 74.72 -34.70
C ILE A 95 -22.55 73.82 -35.68
N THR A 96 -21.32 73.44 -35.36
CA THR A 96 -20.46 72.62 -36.24
C THR A 96 -20.76 71.13 -36.14
N ARG A 97 -20.83 70.44 -37.28
CA ARG A 97 -20.96 68.97 -37.37
C ARG A 97 -19.70 68.36 -37.96
N LEU A 98 -19.28 67.21 -37.45
CA LEU A 98 -18.22 66.43 -38.09
C LEU A 98 -18.63 66.04 -39.53
N SER A 99 -17.76 66.32 -40.50
CA SER A 99 -17.97 65.99 -41.92
C SER A 99 -17.05 64.86 -42.39
N THR A 100 -15.74 64.97 -42.12
CA THR A 100 -14.77 63.90 -42.40
C THR A 100 -13.62 63.91 -41.41
N VAL A 101 -13.12 62.75 -41.01
CA VAL A 101 -11.81 62.57 -40.38
C VAL A 101 -10.89 61.89 -41.38
N SER A 102 -9.64 62.32 -41.50
CA SER A 102 -8.62 61.76 -42.37
C SER A 102 -7.41 61.38 -41.54
N ILE A 103 -7.06 60.09 -41.51
CA ILE A 103 -5.90 59.59 -40.77
C ILE A 103 -4.82 59.21 -41.78
N ALA A 104 -3.61 59.71 -41.57
CA ALA A 104 -2.45 59.34 -42.36
C ALA A 104 -1.89 58.00 -41.89
N ILE A 105 -1.65 57.08 -42.83
CA ILE A 105 -1.12 55.74 -42.57
C ILE A 105 0.23 55.59 -43.28
N VAL A 106 1.19 54.94 -42.61
CA VAL A 106 2.53 54.68 -43.16
C VAL A 106 2.44 53.86 -44.46
N PRO A 107 3.17 54.22 -45.54
CA PRO A 107 3.07 53.53 -46.83
C PRO A 107 3.39 52.03 -46.81
N THR A 108 4.16 51.56 -45.82
CA THR A 108 4.51 50.16 -45.66
C THR A 108 3.31 49.29 -45.28
N CYS A 109 2.31 49.83 -44.57
CA CYS A 109 1.08 49.13 -44.18
C CYS A 109 0.17 48.71 -45.35
N ILE A 110 0.56 48.99 -46.59
CA ILE A 110 -0.33 49.01 -47.77
C ILE A 110 -0.01 47.86 -48.71
N VAL A 111 -0.88 46.86 -48.71
CA VAL A 111 -0.86 45.73 -49.62
C VAL A 111 -1.55 46.03 -50.95
N LYS A 112 -1.15 45.30 -52.01
CA LYS A 112 -1.80 45.38 -53.33
C LYS A 112 -3.23 44.86 -53.19
N GLY A 113 -4.23 45.69 -53.49
CA GLY A 113 -5.65 45.35 -53.29
C GLY A 113 -6.28 45.82 -51.97
N LEU A 114 -5.59 46.65 -51.16
CA LEU A 114 -6.13 47.15 -49.89
C LEU A 114 -7.52 47.81 -50.01
N THR A 115 -7.80 48.51 -51.12
CA THR A 115 -9.08 49.21 -51.35
C THR A 115 -10.30 48.29 -51.47
N SER A 116 -10.12 47.03 -51.85
CA SER A 116 -11.22 46.04 -51.96
C SER A 116 -11.51 45.31 -50.65
N ASN A 117 -10.55 45.25 -49.71
CA ASN A 117 -10.67 44.45 -48.49
C ASN A 117 -10.76 45.30 -47.20
N PHE A 118 -10.85 46.62 -47.31
CA PHE A 118 -11.05 47.51 -46.16
C PHE A 118 -12.50 47.41 -45.63
N SER A 119 -12.68 47.36 -44.31
CA SER A 119 -14.01 47.47 -43.70
C SER A 119 -14.01 48.37 -42.45
N LEU A 120 -15.20 48.84 -42.09
CA LEU A 120 -15.47 49.54 -40.83
C LEU A 120 -16.37 48.69 -39.93
N SER A 121 -16.13 48.72 -38.64
CA SER A 121 -17.01 48.17 -37.60
C SER A 121 -17.20 49.16 -36.45
N PHE A 122 -18.16 48.91 -35.57
CA PHE A 122 -18.23 49.52 -34.24
C PHE A 122 -17.35 48.71 -33.26
N ALA A 123 -17.27 49.14 -31.99
CA ALA A 123 -16.47 48.49 -30.94
C ALA A 123 -16.89 47.02 -30.69
N ASP A 124 -18.20 46.77 -30.72
CA ASP A 124 -18.83 45.44 -30.65
C ASP A 124 -18.57 44.53 -31.88
N GLY A 125 -17.86 45.04 -32.90
CA GLY A 125 -17.58 44.31 -34.13
C GLY A 125 -18.69 44.35 -35.18
N THR A 126 -19.83 44.98 -34.91
CA THR A 126 -20.94 45.10 -35.89
C THR A 126 -20.58 46.07 -37.03
N ASN A 127 -21.21 45.89 -38.20
CA ASN A 127 -20.84 46.60 -39.43
C ASN A 127 -21.22 48.09 -39.41
N ALA A 128 -20.22 48.98 -39.39
CA ALA A 128 -20.43 50.43 -39.33
C ALA A 128 -20.74 51.10 -40.69
N LYS A 129 -20.76 50.37 -41.82
CA LYS A 129 -21.07 50.93 -43.16
C LYS A 129 -22.48 51.53 -43.25
N SER A 130 -23.39 51.17 -42.35
CA SER A 130 -24.72 51.78 -42.23
C SER A 130 -24.65 53.24 -41.80
N ALA A 131 -23.73 53.59 -40.88
CA ALA A 131 -23.59 54.91 -40.26
C ALA A 131 -22.40 55.74 -40.80
N PHE A 132 -21.32 55.08 -41.25
CA PHE A 132 -20.10 55.74 -41.73
C PHE A 132 -19.70 55.27 -43.13
N GLY A 133 -19.33 56.21 -43.99
CA GLY A 133 -18.64 55.96 -45.25
C GLY A 133 -17.12 56.09 -45.10
N PHE A 134 -16.36 55.53 -46.03
CA PHE A 134 -14.91 55.71 -46.09
C PHE A 134 -14.40 55.91 -47.51
N LYS A 135 -13.20 56.50 -47.63
CA LYS A 135 -12.45 56.62 -48.89
C LYS A 135 -10.95 56.61 -48.60
N ILE A 136 -10.19 55.83 -49.37
CA ILE A 136 -8.72 55.87 -49.36
C ILE A 136 -8.27 56.63 -50.61
N ASN A 137 -7.49 57.71 -50.45
CA ASN A 137 -6.92 58.43 -51.58
C ASN A 137 -5.73 57.64 -52.18
N LYS A 138 -5.52 57.71 -53.51
CA LYS A 138 -4.58 56.88 -54.29
C LYS A 138 -3.25 56.62 -53.55
N ALA A 139 -3.14 55.42 -52.99
CA ALA A 139 -2.00 54.99 -52.21
C ALA A 139 -1.01 54.19 -53.07
N SER A 140 0.28 54.33 -52.75
CA SER A 140 1.33 53.43 -53.24
C SER A 140 2.31 53.16 -52.10
N ARG A 141 3.16 52.13 -52.22
CA ARG A 141 4.22 51.86 -51.23
C ARG A 141 5.25 53.00 -51.07
N LYS A 142 5.17 54.06 -51.87
CA LYS A 142 6.04 55.26 -51.81
C LYS A 142 5.34 56.54 -51.33
N VAL A 143 4.01 56.54 -51.12
CA VAL A 143 3.24 57.77 -50.80
C VAL A 143 2.27 57.51 -49.66
N VAL A 144 2.26 58.42 -48.67
CA VAL A 144 1.39 58.35 -47.48
C VAL A 144 -0.07 58.26 -47.87
N ALA A 145 -0.74 57.19 -47.44
CA ALA A 145 -2.18 57.06 -47.66
C ALA A 145 -2.95 57.84 -46.61
N ASN A 146 -4.08 58.40 -47.05
CA ASN A 146 -5.04 59.05 -46.18
C ASN A 146 -6.33 58.24 -46.22
N VAL A 147 -6.67 57.62 -45.08
CA VAL A 147 -7.97 56.97 -44.88
C VAL A 147 -8.93 58.02 -44.36
N ARG A 148 -9.90 58.39 -45.19
CA ARG A 148 -11.00 59.28 -44.83
C ARG A 148 -12.19 58.47 -44.34
N ILE A 149 -12.72 58.82 -43.18
CA ILE A 149 -13.97 58.33 -42.60
C ILE A 149 -14.95 59.50 -42.55
N ALA A 150 -16.20 59.27 -42.92
CA ALA A 150 -17.24 60.29 -42.98
C ALA A 150 -18.55 59.77 -42.36
N PRO A 151 -19.09 60.36 -41.28
CA PRO A 151 -20.44 60.03 -40.82
C PRO A 151 -21.46 60.36 -41.91
N LYS A 152 -22.46 59.49 -42.10
CA LYS A 152 -23.60 59.79 -42.96
C LYS A 152 -24.45 60.90 -42.35
N THR A 153 -25.30 61.52 -43.17
CA THR A 153 -26.09 62.69 -42.81
C THR A 153 -26.97 62.48 -41.58
N SER A 154 -27.53 61.28 -41.38
CA SER A 154 -28.32 60.89 -40.20
C SER A 154 -27.47 60.67 -38.96
N THR A 155 -26.24 60.17 -39.11
CA THR A 155 -25.29 59.96 -37.99
C THR A 155 -24.71 61.29 -37.53
N SER A 156 -24.32 62.19 -38.44
CA SER A 156 -23.91 63.56 -38.07
C SER A 156 -25.05 64.39 -37.46
N LYS A 157 -26.31 64.01 -37.75
CA LYS A 157 -27.51 64.05 -36.88
C LYS A 157 -27.25 64.19 -35.38
N ALA A 158 -26.90 63.06 -34.78
CA ALA A 158 -27.02 62.78 -33.35
C ALA A 158 -25.72 62.18 -32.78
N LEU A 159 -24.58 62.50 -33.39
CA LEU A 159 -23.27 62.04 -32.96
C LEU A 159 -22.98 62.58 -31.56
N GLY A 160 -22.86 61.70 -30.57
CA GLY A 160 -22.39 62.02 -29.22
C GLY A 160 -20.89 61.73 -29.11
N SER A 161 -20.56 60.66 -28.39
CA SER A 161 -19.29 59.92 -28.50
C SER A 161 -19.58 58.59 -29.20
N THR A 162 -18.75 58.17 -30.16
CA THR A 162 -18.97 56.91 -30.89
C THR A 162 -17.65 56.29 -31.33
N VAL A 163 -17.38 55.07 -30.89
CA VAL A 163 -16.18 54.33 -31.30
C VAL A 163 -16.41 53.68 -32.66
N VAL A 164 -15.56 54.01 -33.63
CA VAL A 164 -15.53 53.44 -34.98
C VAL A 164 -14.19 52.78 -35.20
N CYS A 165 -14.17 51.57 -35.75
CA CYS A 165 -12.96 50.81 -36.00
C CYS A 165 -12.71 50.61 -37.49
N ILE A 166 -11.43 50.69 -37.89
CA ILE A 166 -10.89 50.31 -39.19
C ILE A 166 -10.37 48.88 -39.09
N ASN A 167 -10.76 48.03 -40.04
CA ASN A 167 -10.23 46.67 -40.16
C ASN A 167 -9.35 46.57 -41.41
N LEU A 168 -8.05 46.29 -41.23
CA LEU A 168 -7.06 46.09 -42.30
C LEU A 168 -6.66 44.60 -42.37
N PRO A 169 -6.50 43.99 -43.56
CA PRO A 169 -6.07 42.60 -43.65
C PRO A 169 -4.74 42.35 -42.93
N ALA A 170 -4.71 41.36 -42.04
CA ALA A 170 -3.51 40.97 -41.29
C ALA A 170 -2.56 40.16 -42.18
N ALA A 171 -1.27 40.51 -42.14
CA ALA A 171 -0.21 39.77 -42.80
C ALA A 171 1.13 40.05 -42.09
N ALA A 172 2.08 39.11 -42.19
CA ALA A 172 3.35 39.19 -41.49
C ALA A 172 4.14 40.46 -41.84
N GLY A 173 4.65 41.16 -40.82
CA GLY A 173 5.41 42.41 -40.97
C GLY A 173 4.58 43.66 -41.34
N LEU A 174 3.25 43.56 -41.43
CA LEU A 174 2.37 44.66 -41.85
C LEU A 174 1.60 45.23 -40.67
N CYS A 175 2.13 46.34 -40.15
CA CYS A 175 1.51 47.28 -39.21
C CYS A 175 0.49 46.63 -38.24
N ASN A 176 0.98 45.80 -37.33
CA ASN A 176 0.20 45.07 -36.33
C ASN A 176 -0.07 45.89 -35.06
N THR A 177 0.62 47.01 -34.87
CA THR A 177 0.38 47.96 -33.78
C THR A 177 0.03 49.34 -34.32
N VAL A 178 -0.66 50.15 -33.52
CA VAL A 178 -0.97 51.55 -33.86
C VAL A 178 0.29 52.37 -34.13
N GLY A 179 1.33 52.17 -33.31
CA GLY A 179 2.61 52.85 -33.50
C GLY A 179 3.22 52.57 -34.88
N SER A 180 3.15 51.31 -35.33
CA SER A 180 3.57 50.94 -36.69
C SER A 180 2.63 51.46 -37.79
N LEU A 181 1.33 51.62 -37.51
CA LEU A 181 0.34 52.20 -38.44
C LEU A 181 0.57 53.69 -38.70
N CYS A 182 0.94 54.44 -37.66
CA CYS A 182 1.13 55.89 -37.68
C CYS A 182 2.60 56.34 -37.86
N GLY A 183 3.56 55.42 -37.65
CA GLY A 183 4.99 55.69 -37.81
C GLY A 183 5.67 56.28 -36.57
N GLY A 184 5.10 56.05 -35.38
CA GLY A 184 5.55 56.59 -34.10
C GLY A 184 4.43 56.63 -33.06
N THR A 185 4.67 57.29 -31.93
CA THR A 185 3.71 57.45 -30.81
C THR A 185 2.60 58.49 -31.06
N THR A 186 2.62 59.16 -32.22
CA THR A 186 1.59 60.15 -32.62
C THR A 186 1.10 59.88 -34.03
N CYS A 187 -0.19 60.11 -34.27
CA CYS A 187 -0.83 59.97 -35.58
C CYS A 187 -1.10 61.35 -36.20
N LYS A 188 -0.84 61.50 -37.50
CA LYS A 188 -1.21 62.70 -38.26
C LYS A 188 -2.67 62.63 -38.69
N VAL A 189 -3.47 63.59 -38.24
CA VAL A 189 -4.92 63.62 -38.40
C VAL A 189 -5.34 64.94 -39.04
N ASN A 190 -6.25 64.88 -40.00
CA ASN A 190 -6.95 66.05 -40.53
C ASN A 190 -8.46 65.88 -40.30
N VAL A 191 -9.09 66.84 -39.62
CA VAL A 191 -10.53 66.84 -39.32
C VAL A 191 -11.20 67.95 -40.14
N THR A 192 -12.33 67.64 -40.76
CA THR A 192 -13.15 68.62 -41.49
C THR A 192 -14.55 68.64 -40.90
N THR A 193 -15.04 69.82 -40.55
CA THR A 193 -16.40 70.04 -40.03
C THR A 193 -17.23 70.87 -41.01
N SER A 194 -18.55 70.72 -40.93
CA SER A 194 -19.55 71.43 -41.74
C SER A 194 -20.45 72.30 -40.85
N LYS A 195 -20.99 73.39 -41.41
CA LYS A 195 -21.68 74.48 -40.71
C LYS A 195 -20.82 75.23 -39.68
N PHE A 196 -19.95 76.10 -40.18
CA PHE A 196 -19.39 77.22 -39.41
C PHE A 196 -19.92 78.55 -40.00
N LYS A 197 -20.40 79.46 -39.16
CA LYS A 197 -20.86 80.82 -39.55
C LYS A 197 -20.00 81.86 -38.83
N PRO A 198 -18.98 82.44 -39.48
CA PRO A 198 -18.31 83.63 -38.96
C PRO A 198 -19.32 84.78 -38.84
N ALA A 199 -19.34 85.50 -37.73
CA ALA A 199 -20.26 86.63 -37.51
C ALA A 199 -20.01 87.81 -38.48
N SER A 200 -18.83 87.86 -39.08
CA SER A 200 -18.30 88.99 -39.87
C SER A 200 -18.44 88.87 -41.39
N LEU A 201 -19.26 87.94 -41.93
CA LEU A 201 -19.50 87.80 -43.37
C LEU A 201 -20.96 88.05 -43.75
N THR A 202 -21.19 89.06 -44.59
CA THR A 202 -22.52 89.57 -45.00
C THR A 202 -23.17 88.82 -46.17
N LYS A 203 -22.69 87.63 -46.56
CA LYS A 203 -23.35 86.78 -47.58
C LYS A 203 -23.18 85.29 -47.26
N PRO A 204 -24.27 84.49 -47.14
CA PRO A 204 -24.18 83.15 -46.56
C PRO A 204 -23.74 82.09 -47.57
N LYS A 205 -22.50 81.61 -47.42
CA LYS A 205 -22.12 80.23 -47.79
C LYS A 205 -21.50 79.55 -46.57
N SER A 206 -22.04 78.40 -46.20
CA SER A 206 -21.46 77.54 -45.15
C SER A 206 -20.11 77.01 -45.65
N LEU A 207 -19.02 77.58 -45.18
CA LEU A 207 -17.66 77.12 -45.48
C LEU A 207 -17.24 76.08 -44.43
N PRO A 208 -16.56 74.99 -44.84
CA PRO A 208 -16.03 74.01 -43.89
C PRO A 208 -14.83 74.58 -43.12
N CYS A 209 -14.61 74.06 -41.91
CA CYS A 209 -13.33 74.23 -41.23
C CYS A 209 -12.47 72.99 -41.43
N CYS A 210 -11.18 73.19 -41.70
CA CYS A 210 -10.17 72.16 -41.86
C CYS A 210 -9.12 72.32 -40.75
N LEU A 211 -9.07 71.33 -39.87
CA LEU A 211 -8.10 71.25 -38.78
C LEU A 211 -7.08 70.15 -39.10
N THR A 212 -5.82 70.38 -38.80
CA THR A 212 -4.75 69.38 -38.96
C THR A 212 -3.91 69.32 -37.69
N GLY A 213 -3.20 68.21 -37.45
CA GLY A 213 -2.25 68.12 -36.33
C GLY A 213 -1.79 66.69 -36.03
N ASN A 214 -0.87 66.58 -35.07
CA ASN A 214 -0.48 65.30 -34.47
C ASN A 214 -1.34 65.05 -33.23
N VAL A 215 -1.89 63.85 -33.10
CA VAL A 215 -2.64 63.40 -31.93
C VAL A 215 -1.89 62.25 -31.27
N ASN A 216 -1.80 62.25 -29.94
CA ASN A 216 -1.17 61.17 -29.18
C ASN A 216 -1.97 59.87 -29.31
N ILE A 217 -1.27 58.74 -29.37
CA ILE A 217 -1.88 57.41 -29.26
C ILE A 217 -2.11 57.14 -27.77
N GLN A 218 -3.36 57.20 -27.32
CA GLN A 218 -3.72 56.70 -25.98
C GLN A 218 -4.12 55.23 -26.08
N GLN A 219 -3.67 54.44 -25.10
CA GLN A 219 -4.12 53.05 -24.98
C GLN A 219 -5.59 53.05 -24.52
N ALA A 220 -6.44 52.28 -25.19
CA ALA A 220 -7.79 52.05 -24.69
C ALA A 220 -7.68 51.25 -23.39
N LEU A 221 -8.10 51.87 -22.29
CA LEU A 221 -8.23 51.21 -20.99
C LEU A 221 -9.19 50.03 -21.16
N GLN A 222 -8.74 48.83 -20.80
CA GLN A 222 -9.52 47.60 -20.91
C GLN A 222 -9.59 46.89 -19.56
N THR A 223 -10.62 46.06 -19.39
CA THR A 223 -10.66 45.10 -18.30
C THR A 223 -9.81 43.88 -18.64
N ASP A 224 -9.35 43.17 -17.62
CA ASP A 224 -8.49 41.98 -17.75
C ASP A 224 -8.66 41.18 -16.45
N PHE A 225 -9.42 40.09 -16.48
CA PHE A 225 -9.76 39.29 -15.31
C PHE A 225 -8.91 38.02 -15.27
N ALA A 226 -7.94 37.99 -14.37
CA ALA A 226 -7.11 36.81 -14.13
C ALA A 226 -7.67 35.97 -12.96
N VAL A 227 -7.76 34.65 -13.11
CA VAL A 227 -7.88 33.76 -11.95
C VAL A 227 -6.48 33.58 -11.36
N THR A 228 -6.22 34.19 -10.21
CA THR A 228 -4.87 34.30 -9.63
C THR A 228 -4.58 33.28 -8.54
N ALA A 229 -5.61 32.71 -7.90
CA ALA A 229 -5.44 31.65 -6.91
C ALA A 229 -6.65 30.72 -6.82
N ILE A 230 -6.36 29.43 -6.56
CA ILE A 230 -7.33 28.42 -6.15
C ILE A 230 -6.78 27.80 -4.85
N GLN A 231 -7.61 27.67 -3.82
CA GLN A 231 -7.27 27.00 -2.57
C GLN A 231 -8.38 26.01 -2.21
N LEU A 232 -8.01 24.75 -1.98
CA LEU A 232 -8.94 23.70 -1.53
C LEU A 232 -8.83 23.50 -0.01
N THR A 233 -9.94 23.18 0.64
CA THR A 233 -10.00 22.86 2.07
C THR A 233 -11.02 21.74 2.32
N PRO A 234 -10.58 20.53 2.70
CA PRO A 234 -9.17 20.07 2.76
C PRO A 234 -8.51 20.04 1.37
N THR A 235 -7.17 20.04 1.32
CA THR A 235 -6.40 19.99 0.06
C THR A 235 -6.44 18.62 -0.62
N SER A 236 -6.60 17.55 0.17
CA SER A 236 -6.75 16.17 -0.30
C SER A 236 -8.02 15.58 0.32
N PRO A 237 -9.20 15.83 -0.26
CA PRO A 237 -10.46 15.36 0.30
C PRO A 237 -10.63 13.84 0.15
N VAL A 238 -11.33 13.26 1.10
CA VAL A 238 -11.71 11.84 1.10
C VAL A 238 -12.89 11.62 0.16
N THR A 239 -12.95 10.49 -0.57
CA THR A 239 -14.11 10.12 -1.40
C THR A 239 -15.43 10.21 -0.61
N GLY A 240 -16.42 10.92 -1.15
CA GLY A 240 -17.71 11.18 -0.49
C GLY A 240 -17.71 12.29 0.56
N GLN A 241 -16.56 12.85 0.97
CA GLN A 241 -16.51 14.00 1.89
C GLN A 241 -16.69 15.34 1.15
N PRO A 242 -17.28 16.35 1.81
CA PRO A 242 -17.35 17.70 1.28
C PRO A 242 -15.99 18.40 1.33
N PHE A 243 -15.71 19.25 0.34
CA PHE A 243 -14.57 20.17 0.32
C PHE A 243 -14.96 21.54 -0.21
N THR A 244 -14.30 22.58 0.30
CA THR A 244 -14.49 23.96 -0.13
C THR A 244 -13.37 24.38 -1.09
N ALA A 245 -13.73 24.95 -2.23
CA ALA A 245 -12.80 25.61 -3.14
C ALA A 245 -12.95 27.13 -3.04
N ARG A 246 -11.90 27.83 -2.61
CA ARG A 246 -11.81 29.30 -2.64
C ARG A 246 -11.05 29.72 -3.90
N VAL A 247 -11.71 30.47 -4.77
CA VAL A 247 -11.16 30.94 -6.05
C VAL A 247 -11.05 32.45 -6.00
N THR A 248 -9.88 32.99 -6.33
CA THR A 248 -9.62 34.43 -6.37
C THR A 248 -9.49 34.91 -7.81
N VAL A 249 -10.33 35.90 -8.16
CA VAL A 249 -10.30 36.61 -9.44
C VAL A 249 -9.75 38.01 -9.20
N THR A 250 -8.78 38.43 -9.99
CA THR A 250 -8.12 39.74 -9.92
C THR A 250 -8.34 40.50 -11.22
N ASN A 251 -8.73 41.77 -11.14
CA ASN A 251 -8.77 42.64 -12.31
C ASN A 251 -7.37 43.25 -12.53
N THR A 252 -6.59 42.67 -13.45
CA THR A 252 -5.27 43.16 -13.89
C THR A 252 -5.36 44.26 -14.96
N GLY A 253 -6.57 44.71 -15.28
CA GLY A 253 -6.87 45.73 -16.27
C GLY A 253 -6.77 47.15 -15.72
N GLU A 254 -7.00 48.14 -16.58
CA GLU A 254 -6.86 49.56 -16.23
C GLU A 254 -8.18 50.24 -15.81
N ILE A 255 -9.32 49.54 -15.90
CA ILE A 255 -10.66 50.04 -15.52
C ILE A 255 -11.41 49.05 -14.65
N ALA A 256 -12.26 49.59 -13.76
CA ALA A 256 -13.20 48.78 -13.00
C ALA A 256 -14.29 48.19 -13.91
N ALA A 257 -14.55 46.89 -13.76
CA ALA A 257 -15.60 46.17 -14.48
C ALA A 257 -16.04 44.93 -13.66
N ASN A 258 -17.11 44.26 -14.08
CA ASN A 258 -17.62 43.03 -13.46
C ASN A 258 -17.45 41.87 -14.45
N PRO A 259 -16.77 40.75 -14.12
CA PRO A 259 -16.61 39.60 -15.02
C PRO A 259 -17.91 38.83 -15.29
N GLY A 260 -19.04 39.26 -14.70
CA GLY A 260 -20.32 38.58 -14.81
C GLY A 260 -20.35 37.37 -13.90
N SER A 261 -19.81 36.25 -14.37
CA SER A 261 -19.85 34.96 -13.67
C SER A 261 -18.46 34.31 -13.52
N LEU A 262 -18.40 33.33 -12.63
CA LEU A 262 -17.22 32.50 -12.37
C LEU A 262 -17.66 31.03 -12.40
N GLY A 263 -17.18 30.28 -13.39
CA GLY A 263 -17.42 28.85 -13.55
C GLY A 263 -16.30 28.03 -12.93
N VAL A 264 -16.65 26.89 -12.32
CA VAL A 264 -15.70 25.95 -11.72
C VAL A 264 -16.04 24.50 -12.05
N TRP A 265 -15.00 23.69 -12.23
CA TRP A 265 -15.06 22.23 -12.45
C TRP A 265 -14.20 21.52 -11.42
N ALA A 266 -14.70 20.42 -10.86
CA ALA A 266 -13.97 19.62 -9.90
C ALA A 266 -12.87 18.76 -10.57
N ASP A 267 -13.07 18.30 -11.80
CA ASP A 267 -12.09 17.45 -12.51
C ASP A 267 -12.02 17.74 -14.02
N LYS A 268 -11.27 18.79 -14.41
CA LYS A 268 -11.12 19.22 -15.81
C LYS A 268 -9.70 19.70 -16.13
N ALA A 269 -8.86 18.78 -16.60
CA ALA A 269 -7.49 19.09 -17.00
C ALA A 269 -7.39 19.99 -18.25
N ALA A 270 -8.22 19.76 -19.28
CA ALA A 270 -8.25 20.57 -20.51
C ALA A 270 -8.86 21.96 -20.27
N LEU A 271 -8.47 22.95 -21.08
CA LEU A 271 -9.09 24.29 -21.06
C LEU A 271 -10.61 24.19 -21.28
N ALA A 272 -11.37 25.03 -20.57
CA ALA A 272 -12.81 25.18 -20.78
C ALA A 272 -13.09 26.05 -22.01
N ALA A 273 -14.11 25.69 -22.79
CA ALA A 273 -14.56 26.50 -23.91
C ALA A 273 -15.54 27.60 -23.47
N CYS A 274 -15.62 28.70 -24.22
CA CYS A 274 -16.65 29.73 -24.03
C CYS A 274 -18.05 29.11 -24.09
N GLY A 275 -18.86 29.33 -23.07
CA GLY A 275 -20.22 28.79 -22.93
C GLY A 275 -20.28 27.32 -22.52
N GLU A 276 -19.16 26.68 -22.16
CA GLU A 276 -19.17 25.32 -21.60
C GLU A 276 -19.81 25.31 -20.21
N ALA A 277 -20.66 24.31 -19.94
CA ALA A 277 -21.31 24.17 -18.65
C ALA A 277 -20.29 23.81 -17.55
N ALA A 278 -20.30 24.58 -16.46
CA ALA A 278 -19.50 24.33 -15.27
C ALA A 278 -20.25 23.48 -14.24
N ASP A 279 -19.52 22.73 -13.41
CA ASP A 279 -20.09 21.90 -12.34
C ASP A 279 -20.81 22.79 -11.30
N GLN A 280 -20.23 23.98 -11.03
CA GLN A 280 -20.91 25.08 -10.34
C GLN A 280 -20.55 26.41 -11.01
N THR A 281 -21.47 27.38 -10.94
CA THR A 281 -21.27 28.75 -11.44
C THR A 281 -21.74 29.74 -10.40
N ASN A 282 -20.89 30.71 -10.04
CA ASN A 282 -21.35 31.90 -9.34
C ASN A 282 -21.86 32.91 -10.40
N ALA A 283 -23.13 33.29 -10.30
CA ALA A 283 -23.80 34.12 -11.31
C ALA A 283 -23.51 35.62 -11.20
N THR A 284 -22.84 36.10 -10.14
CA THR A 284 -22.47 37.52 -9.98
C THR A 284 -21.24 37.67 -9.09
N VAL A 285 -20.06 37.81 -9.71
CA VAL A 285 -18.81 38.11 -8.99
C VAL A 285 -18.80 39.55 -8.45
N GLY A 286 -19.44 40.49 -9.17
CA GLY A 286 -19.51 41.90 -8.81
C GLY A 286 -18.43 42.74 -9.50
N SER A 287 -18.54 44.07 -9.39
CA SER A 287 -17.56 44.98 -10.01
C SER A 287 -16.24 44.98 -9.23
N ILE A 288 -15.15 44.65 -9.90
CA ILE A 288 -13.79 44.60 -9.36
C ILE A 288 -13.03 45.83 -9.87
N ALA A 289 -12.51 46.64 -8.95
CA ALA A 289 -11.67 47.80 -9.30
C ALA A 289 -10.33 47.35 -9.93
N ALA A 290 -9.72 48.22 -10.73
CA ALA A 290 -8.39 47.96 -11.31
C ALA A 290 -7.36 47.65 -10.21
N GLY A 291 -6.64 46.53 -10.36
CA GLY A 291 -5.68 46.00 -9.38
C GLY A 291 -6.30 45.32 -8.13
N ALA A 292 -7.63 45.26 -8.01
CA ALA A 292 -8.31 44.61 -6.89
C ALA A 292 -8.67 43.14 -7.19
N SER A 293 -8.99 42.39 -6.14
CA SER A 293 -9.35 40.98 -6.20
C SER A 293 -10.64 40.68 -5.44
N VAL A 294 -11.38 39.67 -5.87
CA VAL A 294 -12.54 39.09 -5.18
C VAL A 294 -12.32 37.58 -5.02
N THR A 295 -12.59 37.04 -3.82
CA THR A 295 -12.52 35.60 -3.55
C THR A 295 -13.93 35.03 -3.37
N VAL A 296 -14.26 34.02 -4.16
CA VAL A 296 -15.54 33.30 -4.13
C VAL A 296 -15.32 31.89 -3.59
N SER A 297 -16.25 31.39 -2.78
CA SER A 297 -16.21 30.02 -2.22
C SER A 297 -17.27 29.14 -2.87
N PHE A 298 -16.88 27.91 -3.20
CA PHE A 298 -17.74 26.85 -3.74
C PHE A 298 -17.59 25.60 -2.87
N THR A 299 -18.65 24.80 -2.74
CA THR A 299 -18.63 23.57 -1.93
C THR A 299 -18.99 22.37 -2.80
N PHE A 300 -18.12 21.37 -2.82
CA PHE A 300 -18.23 20.16 -3.63
C PHE A 300 -18.21 18.93 -2.73
N THR A 301 -18.68 17.79 -3.24
CA THR A 301 -18.41 16.46 -2.67
C THR A 301 -17.33 15.79 -3.52
N ALA A 302 -16.30 15.24 -2.88
CA ALA A 302 -15.23 14.56 -3.60
C ALA A 302 -15.72 13.26 -4.25
N GLY A 303 -15.41 13.09 -5.54
CA GLY A 303 -15.80 11.92 -6.34
C GLY A 303 -14.88 10.71 -6.14
N ALA A 304 -14.65 9.96 -7.21
CA ALA A 304 -13.79 8.77 -7.17
C ALA A 304 -12.33 9.11 -6.81
N VAL A 305 -11.69 8.18 -6.09
CA VAL A 305 -10.29 8.19 -5.65
C VAL A 305 -9.34 8.35 -6.85
N GLY A 306 -8.24 9.09 -6.64
CA GLY A 306 -7.19 9.31 -7.62
C GLY A 306 -6.86 10.79 -7.82
N ASN A 307 -5.97 11.07 -8.78
CA ASN A 307 -5.58 12.43 -9.12
C ASN A 307 -6.69 13.15 -9.90
N LYS A 308 -6.90 14.41 -9.56
CA LYS A 308 -7.96 15.29 -10.05
C LYS A 308 -7.39 16.66 -10.41
N THR A 309 -8.06 17.38 -11.31
CA THR A 309 -7.67 18.75 -11.67
C THR A 309 -8.84 19.70 -11.49
N PHE A 310 -8.84 20.45 -10.39
CA PHE A 310 -9.80 21.53 -10.20
C PHE A 310 -9.51 22.65 -11.20
N ARG A 311 -10.53 23.20 -11.86
CA ARG A 311 -10.39 24.31 -12.82
C ARG A 311 -11.39 25.41 -12.51
N ALA A 312 -10.95 26.65 -12.63
CA ALA A 312 -11.80 27.84 -12.55
C ALA A 312 -11.67 28.68 -13.83
N TYR A 313 -12.73 29.40 -14.20
CA TYR A 313 -12.82 30.28 -15.36
C TYR A 313 -13.65 31.53 -15.04
N SER A 314 -13.03 32.72 -15.04
CA SER A 314 -13.73 34.01 -15.02
C SER A 314 -14.31 34.34 -16.40
N ASP A 315 -15.49 34.99 -16.43
CA ASP A 315 -16.31 35.16 -17.64
C ASP A 315 -16.37 33.89 -18.54
N PRO A 316 -16.86 32.75 -18.02
CA PRO A 316 -16.98 31.52 -18.80
C PRO A 316 -17.93 31.67 -20.01
N ALA A 317 -18.71 32.75 -20.09
CA ALA A 317 -19.56 33.08 -21.23
C ALA A 317 -18.80 33.83 -22.35
N CYS A 318 -17.59 34.35 -22.08
CA CYS A 318 -16.82 35.22 -22.96
C CYS A 318 -17.64 36.42 -23.46
N ALA A 319 -18.47 36.98 -22.57
CA ALA A 319 -19.38 38.09 -22.84
C ALA A 319 -18.67 39.46 -22.85
N ILE A 320 -17.49 39.55 -22.23
CA ILE A 320 -16.78 40.80 -21.95
C ILE A 320 -15.47 40.84 -22.74
N PRO A 321 -15.22 41.88 -23.54
CA PRO A 321 -13.95 41.99 -24.28
C PRO A 321 -12.77 42.35 -23.35
N GLU A 322 -11.88 41.39 -23.15
CA GLU A 322 -10.74 41.52 -22.23
C GLU A 322 -9.43 41.88 -22.94
N LYS A 323 -8.45 42.37 -22.18
CA LYS A 323 -7.09 42.68 -22.66
C LYS A 323 -6.32 41.42 -23.05
N SER A 324 -6.50 40.34 -22.28
CA SER A 324 -6.01 39.00 -22.54
C SER A 324 -7.11 38.01 -22.14
N ASP A 325 -7.27 36.94 -22.93
CA ASP A 325 -8.29 35.89 -22.72
C ASP A 325 -7.62 34.56 -22.27
N THR A 326 -6.40 34.64 -21.71
CA THR A 326 -5.52 33.48 -21.41
C THR A 326 -5.20 33.31 -19.93
N ASN A 327 -5.47 34.33 -19.13
CA ASN A 327 -5.28 34.43 -17.67
C ASN A 327 -6.57 34.14 -16.90
N ASP A 328 -7.68 34.09 -17.62
CA ASP A 328 -9.05 33.89 -17.18
C ASP A 328 -9.27 32.49 -16.59
N GLN A 329 -8.37 31.55 -16.88
CA GLN A 329 -8.42 30.18 -16.40
C GLN A 329 -7.20 29.78 -15.60
N LEU A 330 -7.43 29.21 -14.42
CA LEU A 330 -6.40 28.55 -13.62
C LEU A 330 -6.84 27.11 -13.31
N ALA A 331 -5.86 26.23 -13.17
CA ALA A 331 -6.04 24.84 -12.77
C ALA A 331 -5.16 24.49 -11.58
N LEU A 332 -5.66 23.63 -10.69
CA LEU A 332 -4.98 23.12 -9.52
C LEU A 332 -5.15 21.60 -9.46
N SER A 333 -4.03 20.88 -9.50
CA SER A 333 -4.02 19.44 -9.28
C SER A 333 -4.23 19.12 -7.80
N TYR A 334 -5.06 18.13 -7.50
CA TYR A 334 -5.27 17.58 -6.15
C TYR A 334 -5.53 16.07 -6.21
N THR A 335 -5.56 15.40 -5.06
CA THR A 335 -5.80 13.96 -5.00
C THR A 335 -6.99 13.68 -4.09
N VAL A 336 -7.96 12.91 -4.59
CA VAL A 336 -9.03 12.33 -3.76
C VAL A 336 -8.51 11.01 -3.20
N VAL A 337 -8.62 10.85 -1.88
CA VAL A 337 -8.15 9.65 -1.16
C VAL A 337 -9.30 8.75 -0.74
N SER A 338 -9.04 7.47 -0.50
CA SER A 338 -10.05 6.52 -0.02
C SER A 338 -10.58 6.90 1.36
N ALA A 339 -11.84 6.58 1.63
CA ALA A 339 -12.41 6.67 2.96
C ALA A 339 -11.87 5.51 3.80
N VAL A 340 -11.01 5.81 4.77
CA VAL A 340 -10.58 4.81 5.73
C VAL A 340 -11.77 4.49 6.62
N THR A 341 -12.20 3.22 6.61
CA THR A 341 -13.35 2.72 7.37
C THR A 341 -12.99 2.25 8.78
N SER A 342 -11.70 2.28 9.12
CA SER A 342 -11.18 1.96 10.44
C SER A 342 -10.60 3.20 11.11
N ASN A 343 -11.05 3.48 12.33
CA ASN A 343 -10.39 4.44 13.21
C ASN A 343 -9.44 3.74 14.20
N VAL A 344 -8.93 2.54 13.88
CA VAL A 344 -7.84 1.91 14.64
C VAL A 344 -6.52 2.48 14.13
N ASN A 345 -5.54 2.69 15.02
CA ASN A 345 -4.21 3.14 14.62
C ASN A 345 -3.15 2.68 15.63
N LEU A 346 -2.58 1.50 15.42
CA LEU A 346 -1.46 0.99 16.18
C LEU A 346 -0.20 1.83 15.89
N VAL A 347 0.63 1.98 16.92
CA VAL A 347 1.86 2.77 16.89
C VAL A 347 2.92 2.02 17.66
N ALA A 348 4.01 1.65 16.98
CA ALA A 348 5.20 1.09 17.61
C ALA A 348 6.09 2.21 18.17
N SER A 349 6.40 2.15 19.47
CA SER A 349 7.14 3.21 20.15
C SER A 349 8.04 2.69 21.28
N ALA A 350 8.93 3.55 21.77
CA ALA A 350 9.81 3.27 22.92
C ALA A 350 10.64 1.96 22.80
N LEU A 351 11.03 1.58 21.58
CA LEU A 351 11.89 0.41 21.32
C LEU A 351 13.28 0.63 21.92
N ALA A 352 13.69 -0.27 22.82
CA ALA A 352 14.97 -0.22 23.51
C ALA A 352 15.48 -1.61 23.92
N ILE A 353 16.79 -1.75 24.08
CA ILE A 353 17.42 -2.94 24.68
C ILE A 353 17.59 -2.73 26.19
N THR A 354 17.17 -3.72 26.98
CA THR A 354 17.14 -3.69 28.45
C THR A 354 17.63 -5.02 29.03
N GLY A 355 17.83 -5.08 30.35
CA GLY A 355 18.03 -6.35 31.08
C GLY A 355 19.37 -7.06 30.84
N TYR A 356 20.41 -6.36 30.37
CA TYR A 356 21.77 -6.89 30.31
C TYR A 356 22.48 -6.71 31.66
N ALA A 357 23.30 -7.68 32.08
CA ALA A 357 24.01 -7.68 33.35
C ALA A 357 25.51 -7.42 33.14
N GLY A 358 26.05 -6.34 33.73
CA GLY A 358 27.49 -6.07 33.77
C GLY A 358 27.86 -4.58 33.82
N PRO A 359 28.83 -4.17 34.66
CA PRO A 359 29.49 -2.88 34.55
C PRO A 359 30.84 -2.99 33.79
N PRO A 360 31.22 -2.04 32.91
CA PRO A 360 30.47 -0.91 32.39
C PRO A 360 29.62 -1.27 31.15
N ALA A 361 28.67 -0.40 30.79
CA ALA A 361 27.58 -0.69 29.85
C ALA A 361 28.00 -0.73 28.37
N THR A 362 28.48 -1.88 27.91
CA THR A 362 28.55 -2.25 26.48
C THR A 362 27.80 -3.56 26.25
N LEU A 363 26.92 -3.59 25.25
CA LEU A 363 26.32 -4.84 24.78
C LEU A 363 27.40 -5.70 24.12
N LEU A 364 27.44 -6.98 24.46
CA LEU A 364 28.47 -7.92 24.04
C LEU A 364 28.00 -8.79 22.86
N PRO A 365 28.91 -9.26 22.00
CA PRO A 365 28.59 -10.29 21.01
C PRO A 365 28.03 -11.56 21.66
N GLY A 366 26.95 -12.12 21.11
CA GLY A 366 26.40 -13.43 21.48
C GLY A 366 25.60 -13.50 22.78
N GLN A 367 25.51 -12.42 23.57
CA GLN A 367 24.69 -12.43 24.79
C GLN A 367 23.19 -12.46 24.47
N THR A 368 22.37 -12.89 25.43
CA THR A 368 20.93 -12.61 25.40
C THR A 368 20.61 -11.21 25.95
N ALA A 369 19.52 -10.62 25.48
CA ALA A 369 19.03 -9.33 25.96
C ALA A 369 17.50 -9.25 25.89
N THR A 370 16.91 -8.39 26.73
CA THR A 370 15.47 -8.15 26.76
C THR A 370 15.14 -6.88 25.98
N VAL A 371 14.57 -7.02 24.78
CA VAL A 371 14.03 -5.89 24.03
C VAL A 371 12.68 -5.49 24.63
N ARG A 372 12.49 -4.20 24.91
CA ARG A 372 11.24 -3.61 25.39
C ARG A 372 10.72 -2.62 24.37
N PHE A 373 9.40 -2.58 24.19
CA PHE A 373 8.71 -1.58 23.36
C PHE A 373 7.28 -1.35 23.86
N VAL A 374 6.62 -0.34 23.32
CA VAL A 374 5.23 0.04 23.63
C VAL A 374 4.42 0.04 22.34
N VAL A 375 3.27 -0.62 22.36
CA VAL A 375 2.27 -0.60 21.29
C VAL A 375 1.09 0.24 21.77
N THR A 376 0.75 1.31 21.06
CA THR A 376 -0.35 2.22 21.40
C THR A 376 -1.38 2.20 20.29
N ASN A 377 -2.66 2.00 20.61
CA ASN A 377 -3.75 2.29 19.69
C ASN A 377 -4.09 3.79 19.81
N ALA A 378 -3.46 4.63 18.98
CA ALA A 378 -3.74 6.06 18.88
C ALA A 378 -5.09 6.37 18.19
N GLY A 379 -5.78 5.34 17.68
CA GLY A 379 -7.08 5.44 17.06
C GLY A 379 -8.25 5.66 18.03
N THR A 380 -9.42 5.99 17.48
CA THR A 380 -10.68 6.16 18.22
C THR A 380 -11.58 4.91 18.23
N SER A 381 -11.22 3.86 17.49
CA SER A 381 -11.82 2.52 17.57
C SER A 381 -10.91 1.53 18.28
N ALA A 382 -11.47 0.47 18.87
CA ALA A 382 -10.68 -0.61 19.48
C ALA A 382 -10.03 -1.51 18.41
N SER A 383 -8.74 -1.81 18.58
CA SER A 383 -8.00 -2.79 17.80
C SER A 383 -8.34 -4.22 18.25
N PRO A 384 -8.56 -5.17 17.31
CA PRO A 384 -8.47 -6.59 17.63
C PRO A 384 -7.03 -6.97 18.04
N ALA A 385 -6.85 -8.20 18.54
CA ALA A 385 -5.53 -8.75 18.79
C ALA A 385 -4.81 -9.08 17.47
N THR A 386 -3.49 -8.93 17.44
CA THR A 386 -2.63 -9.24 16.29
C THR A 386 -1.27 -9.80 16.76
N THR A 387 -0.21 -9.71 15.97
CA THR A 387 1.16 -10.12 16.30
C THR A 387 2.18 -9.04 15.96
N TYR A 388 3.33 -9.09 16.61
CA TYR A 388 4.51 -8.30 16.27
C TYR A 388 5.62 -9.22 15.78
N ALA A 389 6.54 -8.67 14.98
CA ALA A 389 7.76 -9.35 14.56
C ALA A 389 8.99 -8.45 14.79
N LEU A 390 10.08 -9.05 15.27
CA LEU A 390 11.30 -8.35 15.68
C LEU A 390 12.52 -9.02 15.06
N TRP A 391 13.38 -8.24 14.39
CA TRP A 391 14.68 -8.66 13.88
C TRP A 391 15.79 -8.05 14.73
N VAL A 392 16.77 -8.86 15.16
CA VAL A 392 17.95 -8.34 15.88
C VAL A 392 18.94 -7.60 14.99
N ASN A 393 18.92 -7.85 13.69
CA ASN A 393 19.76 -7.16 12.72
C ASN A 393 19.06 -7.06 11.35
N LYS A 394 18.46 -5.89 11.05
CA LYS A 394 17.88 -5.60 9.75
C LYS A 394 18.05 -4.11 9.41
N ALA A 395 18.71 -3.83 8.29
CA ALA A 395 19.04 -2.45 7.88
C ALA A 395 17.85 -1.72 7.24
N SER A 396 16.99 -2.42 6.50
CA SER A 396 15.76 -1.86 5.94
C SER A 396 14.66 -1.82 6.99
N VAL A 397 13.72 -0.88 6.85
CA VAL A 397 12.44 -0.93 7.58
C VAL A 397 11.75 -2.27 7.29
N ALA A 398 11.13 -2.88 8.30
CA ALA A 398 10.36 -4.11 8.14
C ALA A 398 9.03 -3.84 7.44
N VAL A 399 8.58 -4.78 6.61
CA VAL A 399 7.27 -4.72 5.93
C VAL A 399 6.38 -5.89 6.38
N CYS A 400 5.11 -5.87 5.96
CA CYS A 400 4.16 -6.95 6.20
C CYS A 400 4.71 -8.31 5.75
N ASN A 401 4.66 -9.33 6.61
CA ASN A 401 5.08 -10.71 6.31
C ASN A 401 6.55 -10.86 5.82
N ASP A 402 7.43 -9.92 6.16
CA ASP A 402 8.85 -9.93 5.80
C ASP A 402 9.58 -11.16 6.41
N ALA A 403 10.55 -11.72 5.69
CA ALA A 403 11.13 -13.02 6.06
C ALA A 403 12.17 -12.93 7.20
N GLY A 404 12.34 -14.06 7.91
CA GLY A 404 13.40 -14.26 8.91
C GLY A 404 13.39 -13.39 10.18
N PRO A 405 12.23 -13.04 10.79
CA PRO A 405 12.24 -12.39 12.09
C PRO A 405 12.89 -13.27 13.16
N SER A 406 13.58 -12.64 14.11
CA SER A 406 14.22 -13.32 15.24
C SER A 406 13.21 -13.80 16.28
N THR A 407 12.03 -13.18 16.33
CA THR A 407 10.88 -13.65 17.11
C THR A 407 9.57 -13.05 16.57
N ILE A 408 8.47 -13.79 16.73
CA ILE A 408 7.09 -13.36 16.46
C ILE A 408 6.26 -13.73 17.70
N ALA A 409 5.45 -12.80 18.22
CA ALA A 409 4.51 -13.10 19.30
C ALA A 409 3.29 -12.16 19.28
N ALA A 410 2.32 -12.41 20.15
CA ALA A 410 1.04 -11.72 20.16
C ALA A 410 1.10 -10.27 20.67
N VAL A 411 0.29 -9.41 20.06
CA VAL A 411 -0.15 -8.12 20.58
C VAL A 411 -1.62 -8.29 21.02
N PRO A 412 -1.98 -8.07 22.29
CA PRO A 412 -3.36 -8.19 22.73
C PRO A 412 -4.27 -7.13 22.08
N ALA A 413 -5.59 -7.35 22.10
CA ALA A 413 -6.55 -6.35 21.67
C ALA A 413 -6.43 -5.07 22.52
N LEU A 414 -6.50 -3.90 21.88
CA LEU A 414 -6.31 -2.59 22.53
C LEU A 414 -7.52 -1.70 22.33
N ALA A 415 -8.12 -1.22 23.41
CA ALA A 415 -9.15 -0.18 23.36
C ALA A 415 -8.59 1.11 22.71
N ALA A 416 -9.49 1.98 22.25
CA ALA A 416 -9.13 3.29 21.72
C ALA A 416 -8.30 4.11 22.74
N GLY A 417 -7.17 4.67 22.31
CA GLY A 417 -6.22 5.39 23.17
C GLY A 417 -5.40 4.52 24.13
N ALA A 418 -5.60 3.20 24.17
CA ALA A 418 -4.90 2.31 25.10
C ALA A 418 -3.49 1.94 24.59
N ALA A 419 -2.56 1.73 25.52
CA ALA A 419 -1.20 1.28 25.23
C ALA A 419 -0.84 0.05 26.07
N THR A 420 -0.01 -0.83 25.50
CA THR A 420 0.58 -1.97 26.20
C THR A 420 2.10 -1.95 26.06
N THR A 421 2.82 -2.34 27.12
CA THR A 421 4.28 -2.55 27.07
C THR A 421 4.53 -4.03 26.83
N LEU A 422 5.34 -4.35 25.82
CA LEU A 422 5.75 -5.71 25.49
C LEU A 422 7.26 -5.87 25.66
N THR A 423 7.67 -7.11 25.94
CA THR A 423 9.07 -7.51 26.12
C THR A 423 9.36 -8.80 25.38
N ALA A 424 10.48 -8.85 24.68
CA ALA A 424 10.97 -10.03 23.96
C ALA A 424 12.40 -10.35 24.40
N ILE A 425 12.69 -11.62 24.69
CA ILE A 425 14.06 -12.09 24.93
C ILE A 425 14.65 -12.52 23.58
N VAL A 426 15.81 -11.99 23.23
CA VAL A 426 16.49 -12.27 21.96
C VAL A 426 17.99 -12.55 22.19
N ALA A 427 18.58 -13.38 21.33
CA ALA A 427 20.03 -13.53 21.25
C ALA A 427 20.61 -12.44 20.34
N LEU A 428 21.63 -11.71 20.82
CA LEU A 428 22.33 -10.71 20.02
C LEU A 428 23.36 -11.38 19.10
N PRO A 429 23.68 -10.79 17.92
CA PRO A 429 24.69 -11.29 16.99
C PRO A 429 26.01 -11.70 17.66
N GLY A 430 26.59 -12.82 17.24
CA GLY A 430 27.83 -13.38 17.80
C GLY A 430 29.12 -12.64 17.44
N THR A 431 29.05 -11.56 16.67
CA THR A 431 30.19 -10.73 16.26
C THR A 431 30.09 -9.30 16.79
N SER A 432 31.23 -8.62 16.95
CA SER A 432 31.27 -7.20 17.27
C SER A 432 30.97 -6.36 16.03
N GLY A 433 30.19 -5.30 16.18
CA GLY A 433 29.82 -4.43 15.08
C GLY A 433 28.61 -3.54 15.35
N ALA A 434 28.20 -2.81 14.30
CA ALA A 434 27.00 -1.99 14.28
C ALA A 434 25.80 -2.82 13.84
N TYR A 435 24.69 -2.72 14.56
CA TYR A 435 23.47 -3.49 14.31
C TYR A 435 22.22 -2.62 14.49
N THR A 436 21.13 -3.03 13.84
CA THR A 436 19.85 -2.31 13.86
C THR A 436 18.74 -3.28 14.20
N LEU A 437 18.06 -3.04 15.34
CA LEU A 437 16.76 -3.64 15.60
C LEU A 437 15.71 -3.07 14.64
N GLN A 438 14.84 -3.93 14.15
CA GLN A 438 13.61 -3.54 13.45
C GLN A 438 12.44 -4.26 14.09
N LEU A 439 11.37 -3.51 14.37
CA LEU A 439 10.11 -3.99 14.90
C LEU A 439 9.00 -3.59 13.92
N ILE A 440 8.05 -4.49 13.69
CA ILE A 440 6.73 -4.17 13.13
C ILE A 440 5.65 -4.75 14.05
N VAL A 441 4.62 -3.95 14.34
CA VAL A 441 3.35 -4.40 14.96
C VAL A 441 2.29 -4.57 13.89
N ASP A 442 1.31 -5.45 14.13
CA ASP A 442 0.49 -6.05 13.07
C ASP A 442 1.35 -6.60 11.92
N TYR A 443 2.32 -7.44 12.26
CA TYR A 443 3.21 -8.11 11.29
C TYR A 443 2.52 -8.72 10.04
N PRO A 444 1.33 -9.35 10.13
CA PRO A 444 0.64 -9.85 8.94
C PRO A 444 -0.09 -8.76 8.13
N CYS A 445 -0.20 -7.52 8.64
CA CYS A 445 -1.02 -6.42 8.14
C CYS A 445 -2.49 -6.85 7.94
N SER A 446 -3.07 -7.30 9.04
CA SER A 446 -4.40 -7.93 9.16
C SER A 446 -5.46 -7.03 9.78
N VAL A 447 -5.02 -6.00 10.53
CA VAL A 447 -5.84 -4.93 11.08
C VAL A 447 -5.82 -3.80 10.07
N ALA A 448 -6.98 -3.37 9.59
CA ALA A 448 -7.05 -2.17 8.75
C ALA A 448 -6.88 -0.93 9.63
N GLU A 449 -5.92 -0.06 9.30
CA GLU A 449 -5.50 1.04 10.18
C GLU A 449 -5.68 2.42 9.51
N SER A 450 -5.65 3.50 10.30
CA SER A 450 -5.66 4.87 9.75
C SER A 450 -4.30 5.32 9.21
N SER A 451 -3.24 4.63 9.61
CA SER A 451 -1.90 4.70 9.06
C SER A 451 -1.20 3.36 9.28
N GLU A 452 -0.52 2.86 8.25
CA GLU A 452 0.29 1.63 8.28
C GLU A 452 1.78 1.92 8.52
N ALA A 453 2.17 3.20 8.53
CA ALA A 453 3.58 3.62 8.52
C ALA A 453 4.21 3.69 9.92
N ASP A 454 3.39 4.00 10.93
CA ASP A 454 3.71 4.11 12.35
C ASP A 454 3.64 2.76 13.11
N ASN A 455 3.29 1.68 12.39
CA ASN A 455 3.44 0.30 12.84
C ASN A 455 4.90 -0.16 12.98
N THR A 456 5.88 0.64 12.56
CA THR A 456 7.30 0.26 12.57
C THR A 456 8.13 1.08 13.55
N ALA A 457 9.13 0.44 14.17
CA ALA A 457 10.13 1.10 15.01
C ALA A 457 11.52 0.51 14.80
N SER A 458 12.55 1.36 14.88
CA SER A 458 13.94 0.97 14.69
C SER A 458 14.84 1.49 15.82
N TYR A 459 15.86 0.70 16.19
CA TYR A 459 16.82 1.07 17.24
C TYR A 459 18.23 0.58 16.87
N ALA A 460 19.16 1.51 16.68
CA ALA A 460 20.55 1.19 16.40
C ALA A 460 21.34 0.88 17.69
N TYR A 461 22.18 -0.14 17.67
CA TYR A 461 23.04 -0.53 18.77
C TYR A 461 24.42 -0.99 18.28
N GLN A 462 25.37 -1.08 19.21
CA GLN A 462 26.74 -1.54 18.94
C GLN A 462 27.05 -2.73 19.84
N LEU A 463 27.69 -3.75 19.28
CA LEU A 463 28.29 -4.83 20.04
C LEU A 463 29.80 -4.66 20.05
N ALA A 464 30.39 -4.58 21.24
CA ALA A 464 31.83 -4.39 21.42
C ALA A 464 32.35 -5.24 22.56
N VAL A 465 33.56 -5.78 22.41
CA VAL A 465 34.28 -6.42 23.51
C VAL A 465 34.97 -5.31 24.33
N PRO A 466 34.83 -5.26 25.67
CA PRO A 466 35.47 -4.24 26.49
C PRO A 466 36.99 -4.30 26.36
N ALA A 467 37.62 -3.16 26.05
CA ALA A 467 39.08 -3.03 26.05
C ALA A 467 39.59 -2.92 27.49
N GLY A 468 39.85 -4.06 28.12
CA GLY A 468 40.36 -4.17 29.49
C GLY A 468 40.91 -5.57 29.79
N PRO A 469 41.45 -5.80 31.00
CA PRO A 469 41.88 -7.13 31.40
C PRO A 469 40.64 -8.03 31.57
N LEU A 470 40.63 -9.18 30.88
CA LEU A 470 39.56 -10.17 30.90
C LEU A 470 40.11 -11.53 31.37
N PRO A 471 39.32 -12.39 32.04
CA PRO A 471 39.62 -13.81 32.16
C PRO A 471 39.63 -14.50 30.79
N ASP A 472 40.19 -15.70 30.71
CA ASP A 472 40.21 -16.55 29.52
C ASP A 472 40.22 -18.01 29.98
N LEU A 473 39.05 -18.65 30.11
CA LEU A 473 38.94 -20.01 30.63
C LEU A 473 39.25 -21.01 29.53
N THR A 474 40.03 -22.02 29.88
CA THR A 474 40.46 -23.06 28.96
C THR A 474 40.36 -24.42 29.61
N ILE A 475 39.91 -25.41 28.85
CA ILE A 475 39.81 -26.80 29.34
C ILE A 475 41.09 -27.55 28.95
N THR A 476 41.73 -28.14 29.95
CA THR A 476 42.99 -28.90 29.84
C THR A 476 42.91 -30.20 30.65
N ASN A 477 43.91 -31.07 30.51
CA ASN A 477 44.07 -32.30 31.33
C ASN A 477 42.80 -33.17 31.37
N VAL A 478 42.16 -33.35 30.22
CA VAL A 478 40.94 -34.15 30.09
C VAL A 478 41.31 -35.63 30.12
N LEU A 479 40.81 -36.34 31.13
CA LEU A 479 41.10 -37.74 31.43
C LEU A 479 39.80 -38.52 31.59
N THR A 480 39.77 -39.75 31.08
CA THR A 480 38.58 -40.60 31.02
C THR A 480 38.89 -42.02 31.44
N ASN A 481 38.03 -42.62 32.27
CA ASN A 481 38.14 -44.03 32.69
C ASN A 481 36.76 -44.71 32.67
N PRO A 482 36.54 -45.76 31.84
CA PRO A 482 37.47 -46.28 30.83
C PRO A 482 37.84 -45.23 29.78
N GLY A 483 38.99 -45.39 29.14
CA GLY A 483 39.40 -44.48 28.06
C GLY A 483 38.45 -44.56 26.86
N LEU A 484 38.17 -43.41 26.22
CA LEU A 484 37.25 -43.33 25.07
C LEU A 484 37.81 -43.95 23.77
N THR A 485 39.05 -44.45 23.79
CA THR A 485 39.71 -45.12 22.67
C THR A 485 39.26 -46.58 22.54
N GLY A 486 38.16 -46.82 21.82
CA GLY A 486 37.69 -48.17 21.51
C GLY A 486 36.16 -48.26 21.40
N LEU A 487 35.65 -49.49 21.47
CA LEU A 487 34.23 -49.80 21.53
C LEU A 487 33.81 -49.96 23.01
N LEU A 488 32.91 -49.11 23.49
CA LEU A 488 32.37 -49.12 24.85
C LEU A 488 30.99 -49.80 24.88
N PRO A 489 30.64 -50.65 25.86
CA PRO A 489 29.33 -51.32 25.89
C PRO A 489 28.16 -50.34 26.07
N VAL A 490 26.96 -50.72 25.60
CA VAL A 490 25.72 -49.97 25.88
C VAL A 490 25.52 -49.86 27.39
N GLY A 491 25.25 -48.64 27.88
CA GLY A 491 25.13 -48.36 29.31
C GLY A 491 26.46 -48.21 30.05
N GLN A 492 27.59 -48.12 29.35
CA GLN A 492 28.88 -47.81 29.98
C GLN A 492 28.83 -46.46 30.73
N LEU A 493 29.19 -46.50 32.00
CA LEU A 493 29.43 -45.31 32.82
C LEU A 493 30.87 -44.85 32.69
N LEU A 494 31.08 -43.54 32.62
CA LEU A 494 32.38 -42.90 32.48
C LEU A 494 32.76 -42.13 33.75
N ASN A 495 34.00 -42.30 34.23
CA ASN A 495 34.60 -41.34 35.15
C ASN A 495 35.37 -40.32 34.33
N LEU A 496 34.95 -39.05 34.38
CA LEU A 496 35.53 -37.93 33.64
C LEU A 496 36.23 -36.98 34.62
N THR A 497 37.48 -36.65 34.35
CA THR A 497 38.23 -35.60 35.06
C THR A 497 38.75 -34.58 34.05
N PHE A 498 38.64 -33.29 34.34
CA PHE A 498 39.20 -32.22 33.50
C PHE A 498 39.62 -31.03 34.36
N THR A 499 40.47 -30.15 33.83
CA THR A 499 40.93 -28.95 34.53
C THR A 499 40.56 -27.69 33.74
N VAL A 500 39.83 -26.78 34.38
CA VAL A 500 39.57 -25.44 33.86
C VAL A 500 40.68 -24.51 34.35
N VAL A 501 41.37 -23.81 33.44
CA VAL A 501 42.47 -22.88 33.73
C VAL A 501 42.09 -21.51 33.21
N ASN A 502 42.20 -20.47 34.05
CA ASN A 502 42.10 -19.09 33.61
C ASN A 502 43.47 -18.60 33.09
N GLN A 503 43.65 -18.56 31.78
CA GLN A 503 44.85 -18.04 31.11
C GLN A 503 44.79 -16.52 30.85
N GLY A 504 43.71 -15.86 31.29
CA GLY A 504 43.48 -14.43 31.08
C GLY A 504 44.22 -13.54 32.07
N THR A 505 43.96 -12.24 31.97
CA THR A 505 44.61 -11.19 32.78
C THR A 505 43.72 -10.64 33.91
N ALA A 506 42.45 -11.00 33.96
CA ALA A 506 41.56 -10.74 35.10
C ALA A 506 40.98 -12.04 35.68
N ALA A 507 40.42 -11.97 36.88
CA ALA A 507 39.75 -13.10 37.52
C ALA A 507 38.40 -13.40 36.86
N SER A 508 38.02 -14.67 36.79
CA SER A 508 36.67 -15.10 36.39
C SER A 508 35.68 -14.93 37.53
N LEU A 509 34.39 -14.81 37.19
CA LEU A 509 33.31 -14.93 38.16
C LEU A 509 33.01 -16.41 38.43
N PRO A 510 32.32 -16.76 39.54
CA PRO A 510 31.75 -18.09 39.72
C PRO A 510 30.78 -18.40 38.58
N GLY A 511 30.89 -19.58 37.99
CA GLY A 511 30.10 -19.99 36.82
C GLY A 511 29.64 -21.43 36.92
N LEU A 512 29.15 -21.98 35.82
CA LEU A 512 28.83 -23.40 35.67
C LEU A 512 29.73 -24.07 34.64
N TYR A 513 29.91 -25.38 34.78
CA TYR A 513 30.28 -26.24 33.67
C TYR A 513 29.07 -27.08 33.24
N SER A 514 28.98 -27.40 31.94
CA SER A 514 28.01 -28.36 31.39
C SER A 514 28.74 -29.43 30.59
N ILE A 515 28.27 -30.67 30.70
CA ILE A 515 28.71 -31.82 29.91
C ILE A 515 27.51 -32.26 29.06
N ILE A 516 27.69 -32.33 27.74
CA ILE A 516 26.61 -32.53 26.77
C ILE A 516 26.99 -33.65 25.81
N ASN A 517 26.17 -34.69 25.74
CA ASN A 517 26.28 -35.74 24.72
C ASN A 517 25.75 -35.23 23.36
N ASN A 518 26.47 -35.51 22.27
CA ASN A 518 26.10 -35.24 20.88
C ASN A 518 25.71 -33.77 20.61
N LEU A 519 26.45 -32.83 21.21
CA LEU A 519 26.24 -31.40 21.01
C LEU A 519 26.52 -30.98 19.55
N LEU A 520 25.56 -30.30 18.93
CA LEU A 520 25.68 -29.71 17.60
C LEU A 520 26.07 -28.23 17.71
N GLY A 521 27.27 -27.86 17.26
CA GLY A 521 27.77 -26.49 17.28
C GLY A 521 28.22 -26.00 18.66
N LEU A 522 28.34 -24.68 18.82
CA LEU A 522 28.59 -24.05 20.12
C LEU A 522 27.27 -23.94 20.91
N PRO A 523 27.27 -24.24 22.22
CA PRO A 523 26.06 -24.23 23.04
C PRO A 523 25.60 -22.80 23.33
N LEU A 524 24.29 -22.59 23.41
CA LEU A 524 23.73 -21.34 23.91
C LEU A 524 24.01 -21.18 25.41
N CYS A 525 24.18 -19.93 25.86
CA CYS A 525 24.32 -19.60 27.28
C CYS A 525 23.13 -20.16 28.09
N GLY A 526 23.43 -20.97 29.12
CA GLY A 526 22.43 -21.64 29.96
C GLY A 526 21.97 -23.00 29.44
N ALA A 527 22.58 -23.57 28.40
CA ALA A 527 22.26 -24.91 27.91
C ALA A 527 22.44 -25.98 29.02
N LEU A 528 21.32 -26.63 29.36
CA LEU A 528 21.30 -27.75 30.31
C LEU A 528 21.99 -28.97 29.68
N GLY A 529 23.10 -29.39 30.28
CA GLY A 529 23.81 -30.60 29.90
C GLY A 529 23.24 -31.87 30.55
N THR A 530 23.76 -33.02 30.12
CA THR A 530 23.51 -34.32 30.78
C THR A 530 23.99 -34.30 32.24
N VAL A 531 25.07 -33.56 32.52
CA VAL A 531 25.53 -33.20 33.86
C VAL A 531 25.98 -31.73 33.85
N SER A 532 25.69 -30.98 34.91
CA SER A 532 26.20 -29.63 35.13
C SER A 532 26.58 -29.43 36.59
N GLY A 533 27.51 -28.51 36.85
CA GLY A 533 28.00 -28.23 38.20
C GLY A 533 28.72 -26.89 38.31
N ALA A 534 29.07 -26.49 39.53
CA ALA A 534 29.66 -25.17 39.79
C ALA A 534 31.16 -25.11 39.49
N LEU A 535 31.58 -23.99 38.90
CA LEU A 535 32.97 -23.52 38.84
C LEU A 535 33.15 -22.34 39.79
N GLY A 536 34.26 -22.34 40.53
CA GLY A 536 34.66 -21.21 41.37
C GLY A 536 35.19 -20.03 40.55
N ALA A 537 35.29 -18.87 41.19
CA ALA A 537 36.06 -17.76 40.63
C ALA A 537 37.55 -18.13 40.54
N LEU A 538 38.14 -18.02 39.35
CA LEU A 538 39.55 -18.32 39.11
C LEU A 538 40.34 -17.04 38.88
N ALA A 539 41.35 -16.78 39.72
CA ALA A 539 42.32 -15.71 39.47
C ALA A 539 43.16 -15.97 38.20
N PRO A 540 43.84 -14.96 37.61
CA PRO A 540 44.78 -15.16 36.52
C PRO A 540 45.81 -16.27 36.82
N GLY A 541 45.96 -17.23 35.90
CA GLY A 541 46.82 -18.41 36.05
C GLY A 541 46.30 -19.49 37.01
N ALA A 542 45.19 -19.28 37.71
CA ALA A 542 44.60 -20.28 38.60
C ALA A 542 43.78 -21.33 37.83
N SER A 543 43.60 -22.49 38.43
CA SER A 543 42.86 -23.60 37.86
C SER A 543 41.99 -24.34 38.87
N GLN A 544 40.95 -24.99 38.37
CA GLN A 544 40.09 -25.92 39.12
C GLN A 544 39.99 -27.24 38.36
N THR A 545 40.38 -28.33 39.01
CA THR A 545 40.11 -29.68 38.52
C THR A 545 38.71 -30.11 38.95
N VAL A 546 37.92 -30.54 37.96
CA VAL A 546 36.57 -31.06 38.12
C VAL A 546 36.61 -32.57 37.93
N ASN A 547 35.94 -33.32 38.81
CA ASN A 547 35.80 -34.76 38.72
C ASN A 547 34.33 -35.16 38.73
N VAL A 548 33.89 -35.85 37.68
CA VAL A 548 32.52 -36.30 37.47
C VAL A 548 32.51 -37.83 37.42
N PRO A 549 32.21 -38.50 38.54
CA PRO A 549 32.10 -39.95 38.59
C PRO A 549 30.78 -40.42 37.96
N ALA A 550 30.79 -41.62 37.39
CA ALA A 550 29.59 -42.31 36.88
C ALA A 550 28.72 -41.50 35.89
N LEU A 551 29.34 -40.72 35.01
CA LEU A 551 28.68 -40.00 33.92
C LEU A 551 28.05 -41.00 32.93
N PRO A 552 26.73 -40.94 32.67
CA PRO A 552 26.10 -41.75 31.64
C PRO A 552 26.46 -41.24 30.24
N LEU A 553 26.97 -42.14 29.40
CA LEU A 553 27.15 -41.91 27.97
C LEU A 553 25.82 -42.15 27.23
N ALA A 554 25.67 -41.55 26.05
CA ALA A 554 24.51 -41.78 25.20
C ALA A 554 24.49 -43.25 24.72
N SER A 555 23.35 -43.93 24.89
CA SER A 555 23.17 -45.34 24.55
C SER A 555 22.99 -45.61 23.05
N ILE A 556 23.40 -44.69 22.18
CA ILE A 556 23.23 -44.79 20.72
C ILE A 556 24.44 -45.58 20.16
N PRO A 557 24.25 -46.74 19.52
CA PRO A 557 25.34 -47.48 18.90
C PRO A 557 26.07 -46.66 17.82
N GLY A 558 27.39 -46.82 17.72
CA GLY A 558 28.23 -46.08 16.78
C GLY A 558 28.93 -44.86 17.38
N LEU A 559 29.42 -43.98 16.51
CA LEU A 559 30.22 -42.80 16.89
C LEU A 559 29.35 -41.70 17.49
N ASN A 560 29.69 -41.31 18.72
CA ASN A 560 29.08 -40.24 19.50
C ASN A 560 30.14 -39.19 19.88
N THR A 561 29.71 -38.02 20.34
CA THR A 561 30.59 -36.99 20.93
C THR A 561 30.17 -36.64 22.35
N LEU A 562 31.16 -36.34 23.19
CA LEU A 562 30.98 -35.82 24.54
C LEU A 562 31.63 -34.44 24.63
N SER A 563 30.82 -33.40 24.76
CA SER A 563 31.29 -32.01 24.82
C SER A 563 31.30 -31.50 26.26
N ILE A 564 32.42 -30.91 26.67
CA ILE A 564 32.64 -30.25 27.95
C ILE A 564 32.69 -28.74 27.70
N VAL A 565 31.93 -27.98 28.49
CA VAL A 565 31.75 -26.54 28.35
C VAL A 565 32.03 -25.90 29.69
N ALA A 566 33.05 -25.05 29.78
CA ALA A 566 33.28 -24.17 30.93
C ALA A 566 32.56 -22.84 30.74
N ASP A 567 32.14 -22.21 31.84
CA ASP A 567 31.27 -21.03 31.85
C ASP A 567 29.97 -21.22 31.03
N SER A 568 29.33 -22.38 31.16
CA SER A 568 28.15 -22.75 30.36
C SER A 568 26.92 -21.87 30.62
N ASN A 569 26.91 -21.10 31.70
CA ASN A 569 25.94 -20.05 32.01
C ASN A 569 26.37 -18.65 31.59
N CYS A 570 27.52 -18.49 30.92
CA CYS A 570 28.08 -17.21 30.47
C CYS A 570 28.21 -16.17 31.59
N SER A 571 28.64 -16.60 32.77
CA SER A 571 28.85 -15.75 33.95
C SER A 571 30.08 -14.85 33.81
N SER A 572 31.10 -15.30 33.07
CA SER A 572 32.34 -14.56 32.85
C SER A 572 32.40 -13.99 31.43
N ILE A 573 32.87 -12.74 31.30
CA ILE A 573 33.23 -12.14 30.01
C ILE A 573 34.68 -12.52 29.73
N GLU A 574 34.94 -13.25 28.65
CA GLU A 574 36.26 -13.87 28.40
C GLU A 574 36.96 -13.27 27.17
N ALA A 575 38.29 -13.28 27.18
CA ALA A 575 39.11 -12.81 26.05
C ALA A 575 38.97 -13.70 24.80
N ASN A 576 38.73 -15.01 25.00
CA ASN A 576 38.35 -15.95 23.97
C ASN A 576 37.19 -16.82 24.50
N LYS A 577 36.23 -17.14 23.62
CA LYS A 577 35.00 -17.91 23.93
C LYS A 577 34.92 -19.23 23.14
N THR A 578 36.05 -19.68 22.57
CA THR A 578 36.13 -20.90 21.74
C THR A 578 37.04 -21.99 22.33
N ASN A 579 37.90 -21.61 23.27
CA ASN A 579 38.88 -22.44 24.00
C ASN A 579 38.35 -22.96 25.35
N ASN A 580 37.19 -22.46 25.80
CA ASN A 580 36.44 -22.95 26.96
C ASN A 580 35.52 -24.16 26.62
N VAL A 581 35.59 -24.70 25.40
CA VAL A 581 34.84 -25.89 24.95
C VAL A 581 35.79 -26.97 24.42
N VAL A 582 35.57 -28.24 24.81
CA VAL A 582 36.30 -29.41 24.29
C VAL A 582 35.30 -30.52 23.92
N ALA A 583 35.45 -31.12 22.74
CA ALA A 583 34.65 -32.25 22.29
C ALA A 583 35.51 -33.53 22.20
N LEU A 584 35.01 -34.63 22.76
CA LEU A 584 35.66 -35.94 22.77
C LEU A 584 34.82 -36.96 21.97
N PRO A 585 35.34 -37.59 20.90
CA PRO A 585 34.66 -38.69 20.25
C PRO A 585 34.72 -39.97 21.09
N TYR A 586 33.65 -40.76 21.08
CA TYR A 586 33.61 -42.12 21.65
C TYR A 586 32.67 -43.03 20.84
N ASN A 587 32.81 -44.34 20.93
CA ASN A 587 32.03 -45.29 20.14
C ASN A 587 31.35 -46.35 21.02
N ILE A 588 30.05 -46.58 20.81
CA ILE A 588 29.26 -47.55 21.59
C ILE A 588 29.05 -48.84 20.79
N SER A 589 29.47 -49.97 21.38
CA SER A 589 29.37 -51.32 20.83
C SER A 589 27.92 -51.84 20.86
N ASN A 590 27.46 -52.42 19.76
CA ASN A 590 26.15 -53.09 19.70
C ASN A 590 26.27 -54.60 20.03
N PRO A 591 25.42 -55.22 20.88
CA PRO A 591 25.53 -56.64 21.27
C PRO A 591 25.28 -57.71 20.17
N GLY A 592 25.29 -57.35 18.88
CA GLY A 592 25.03 -58.28 17.77
C GLY A 592 25.79 -57.88 16.49
N GLY A 593 26.86 -58.62 16.17
CA GLY A 593 27.81 -58.30 15.09
C GLY A 593 27.37 -58.61 13.65
N LEU A 594 26.11 -58.35 13.30
CA LEU A 594 25.56 -58.56 11.94
C LEU A 594 24.69 -57.38 11.51
N LEU A 595 25.30 -56.33 10.96
CA LEU A 595 24.56 -55.23 10.33
C LEU A 595 25.24 -54.76 9.02
N PRO A 596 24.46 -54.19 8.08
CA PRO A 596 24.98 -53.52 6.90
C PRO A 596 25.68 -52.21 7.27
N ASN A 597 26.55 -51.72 6.39
CA ASN A 597 27.22 -50.44 6.55
C ASN A 597 27.43 -49.76 5.20
N LEU A 598 26.40 -49.03 4.73
CA LEU A 598 26.38 -48.37 3.43
C LEU A 598 27.18 -47.06 3.47
N GLY A 599 28.28 -47.00 2.73
CA GLY A 599 29.06 -45.78 2.47
C GLY A 599 28.96 -45.34 1.01
N ILE A 600 29.20 -44.06 0.75
CA ILE A 600 29.21 -43.50 -0.62
C ILE A 600 30.66 -43.24 -1.06
N THR A 601 31.03 -43.71 -2.26
CA THR A 601 32.34 -43.50 -2.87
C THR A 601 32.21 -43.16 -4.37
N ASN A 602 33.34 -42.90 -5.03
CA ASN A 602 33.45 -42.72 -6.49
C ASN A 602 32.44 -41.74 -7.11
N ILE A 603 32.11 -40.65 -6.39
CA ILE A 603 31.15 -39.67 -6.88
C ILE A 603 31.80 -38.87 -8.02
N LEU A 604 31.22 -38.99 -9.20
CA LEU A 604 31.63 -38.31 -10.42
C LEU A 604 30.42 -37.54 -10.98
N ALA A 605 30.64 -36.28 -11.30
CA ALA A 605 29.70 -35.45 -12.04
C ALA A 605 30.26 -35.17 -13.44
N THR A 606 29.41 -35.22 -14.45
CA THR A 606 29.77 -34.81 -15.82
C THR A 606 28.75 -33.80 -16.37
N PRO A 607 29.15 -32.55 -16.67
CA PRO A 607 30.48 -31.95 -16.42
C PRO A 607 30.84 -31.87 -14.92
N SER A 608 32.14 -31.70 -14.64
CA SER A 608 32.68 -31.71 -13.27
C SER A 608 32.15 -30.56 -12.42
N LEU A 609 31.81 -30.83 -11.16
CA LEU A 609 31.42 -29.82 -10.16
C LEU A 609 32.59 -28.92 -9.71
N ALA A 610 33.84 -29.30 -10.02
CA ALA A 610 35.03 -28.55 -9.65
C ALA A 610 35.25 -27.35 -10.59
N GLY A 611 34.73 -26.19 -10.19
CA GLY A 611 34.96 -24.92 -10.89
C GLY A 611 33.82 -23.92 -10.72
N LEU A 612 33.81 -22.90 -11.57
CA LEU A 612 32.65 -22.03 -11.75
C LEU A 612 31.73 -22.64 -12.81
N LEU A 613 30.53 -23.05 -12.39
CA LEU A 613 29.51 -23.58 -13.28
C LEU A 613 28.57 -22.46 -13.76
N PRO A 614 28.07 -22.53 -15.01
CA PRO A 614 27.05 -21.61 -15.50
C PRO A 614 25.67 -21.95 -14.90
N LEU A 615 24.83 -20.93 -14.77
CA LEU A 615 23.45 -21.08 -14.30
C LEU A 615 22.65 -22.00 -15.26
N GLY A 616 21.86 -22.93 -14.71
CA GLY A 616 21.08 -23.89 -15.49
C GLY A 616 21.84 -25.14 -15.98
N GLN A 617 23.10 -25.35 -15.54
CA GLN A 617 23.87 -26.54 -15.89
C GLN A 617 23.24 -27.83 -15.32
N LEU A 618 22.84 -28.74 -16.22
CA LEU A 618 22.52 -30.13 -15.87
C LEU A 618 23.81 -30.94 -15.71
N VAL A 619 23.86 -31.83 -14.74
CA VAL A 619 24.98 -32.77 -14.53
C VAL A 619 24.48 -34.22 -14.51
N ASN A 620 25.21 -35.11 -15.16
CA ASN A 620 25.03 -36.55 -14.95
C ASN A 620 25.86 -36.96 -13.73
N LEU A 621 25.18 -37.42 -12.67
CA LEU A 621 25.80 -37.87 -11.43
C LEU A 621 25.90 -39.39 -11.41
N THR A 622 27.10 -39.91 -11.18
CA THR A 622 27.33 -41.32 -10.88
C THR A 622 28.04 -41.45 -9.55
N PHE A 623 27.61 -42.38 -8.70
CA PHE A 623 28.26 -42.67 -7.42
C PHE A 623 28.10 -44.14 -7.03
N ASP A 624 29.03 -44.64 -6.23
CA ASP A 624 29.03 -46.02 -5.75
C ASP A 624 28.53 -46.08 -4.30
N VAL A 625 27.56 -46.95 -4.03
CA VAL A 625 27.13 -47.31 -2.67
C VAL A 625 27.82 -48.62 -2.28
N VAL A 626 28.76 -48.56 -1.36
CA VAL A 626 29.56 -49.69 -0.89
C VAL A 626 29.01 -50.18 0.45
N ASN A 627 28.58 -51.44 0.53
CA ASN A 627 28.29 -52.06 1.83
C ASN A 627 29.57 -52.59 2.46
N THR A 628 30.17 -51.79 3.34
CA THR A 628 31.36 -52.17 4.12
C THR A 628 31.03 -52.96 5.39
N GLY A 629 29.76 -53.36 5.57
CA GLY A 629 29.27 -54.08 6.74
C GLY A 629 29.44 -55.59 6.63
N THR A 630 29.15 -56.29 7.73
CA THR A 630 29.27 -57.76 7.80
C THR A 630 27.99 -58.51 7.38
N ALA A 631 26.88 -57.79 7.18
CA ALA A 631 25.62 -58.35 6.70
C ALA A 631 25.13 -57.63 5.42
N ALA A 632 24.32 -58.33 4.61
CA ALA A 632 23.67 -57.74 3.43
C ALA A 632 22.60 -56.72 3.86
N SER A 633 22.51 -55.58 3.14
CA SER A 633 21.45 -54.60 3.39
C SER A 633 20.09 -55.13 2.96
N VAL A 634 19.02 -54.68 3.63
CA VAL A 634 17.67 -54.74 3.07
C VAL A 634 17.53 -53.66 1.99
N ALA A 635 16.52 -53.80 1.12
CA ALA A 635 16.19 -52.74 0.17
C ALA A 635 15.91 -51.43 0.91
N THR A 636 16.43 -50.33 0.37
CA THR A 636 16.35 -48.99 0.96
C THR A 636 16.23 -47.96 -0.17
N VAL A 637 16.36 -46.69 0.17
CA VAL A 637 16.16 -45.57 -0.73
C VAL A 637 17.34 -44.62 -0.55
N TYR A 638 17.97 -44.21 -1.65
CA TYR A 638 18.90 -43.09 -1.64
C TYR A 638 18.13 -41.79 -1.87
N THR A 639 18.62 -40.69 -1.31
CA THR A 639 18.10 -39.35 -1.62
C THR A 639 19.25 -38.36 -1.82
N ILE A 640 19.03 -37.38 -2.70
CA ILE A 640 19.98 -36.33 -3.07
C ILE A 640 19.35 -34.98 -2.74
N PHE A 641 20.06 -34.19 -1.95
CA PHE A 641 19.74 -32.82 -1.58
C PHE A 641 20.58 -31.85 -2.39
N ASP A 642 19.97 -30.72 -2.74
CA ASP A 642 20.64 -29.59 -3.39
C ASP A 642 20.51 -28.33 -2.53
N ASP A 643 21.56 -27.51 -2.51
CA ASP A 643 21.73 -26.33 -1.63
C ASP A 643 21.48 -26.59 -0.13
N LEU A 644 22.08 -27.66 0.40
CA LEU A 644 21.78 -28.12 1.76
C LEU A 644 22.43 -27.24 2.86
N LEU A 645 21.60 -26.49 3.60
CA LEU A 645 21.99 -25.71 4.78
C LEU A 645 22.06 -26.58 6.06
N GLY A 646 22.91 -27.60 6.07
CA GLY A 646 23.15 -28.45 7.25
C GLY A 646 23.62 -29.88 6.91
N LEU A 647 23.71 -30.74 7.92
CA LEU A 647 23.83 -32.19 7.72
C LEU A 647 22.43 -32.82 7.72
N PRO A 648 22.08 -33.66 6.73
CA PRO A 648 20.74 -34.21 6.63
C PRO A 648 20.58 -35.39 7.59
N VAL A 649 19.46 -35.43 8.31
CA VAL A 649 19.04 -36.60 9.10
C VAL A 649 18.23 -37.54 8.20
N CYS A 650 18.34 -38.85 8.40
CA CYS A 650 17.52 -39.81 7.66
C CYS A 650 16.02 -39.61 7.98
N GLY A 651 15.15 -39.93 7.02
CA GLY A 651 13.70 -39.68 7.06
C GLY A 651 13.25 -38.40 6.33
N VAL A 652 14.16 -37.52 5.92
CA VAL A 652 13.84 -36.31 5.15
C VAL A 652 13.90 -36.60 3.64
N ALA A 653 12.87 -36.17 2.90
CA ALA A 653 12.84 -36.27 1.45
C ALA A 653 13.73 -35.20 0.79
N GLY A 654 14.70 -35.62 -0.03
CA GLY A 654 15.52 -34.75 -0.87
C GLY A 654 14.94 -34.54 -2.28
N THR A 655 15.60 -33.64 -3.03
CA THR A 655 15.28 -33.25 -4.42
C THR A 655 15.15 -34.40 -5.41
N VAL A 656 15.96 -35.45 -5.27
CA VAL A 656 15.82 -36.70 -6.05
C VAL A 656 15.89 -37.88 -5.10
N THR A 657 15.00 -38.85 -5.29
CA THR A 657 14.86 -40.02 -4.40
C THR A 657 14.72 -41.28 -5.27
N GLY A 658 15.47 -42.33 -4.98
CA GLY A 658 15.50 -43.55 -5.81
C GLY A 658 15.80 -44.82 -5.02
N ALA A 659 15.36 -45.97 -5.53
CA ALA A 659 15.50 -47.24 -4.83
C ALA A 659 16.92 -47.81 -4.89
N LEU A 660 17.38 -48.39 -3.79
CA LEU A 660 18.53 -49.30 -3.71
C LEU A 660 18.06 -50.71 -3.42
N GLY A 661 18.67 -51.68 -4.09
CA GLY A 661 18.42 -53.09 -3.81
C GLY A 661 19.15 -53.55 -2.54
N PRO A 662 18.94 -54.81 -2.11
CA PRO A 662 19.81 -55.47 -1.14
C PRO A 662 21.26 -55.51 -1.65
N ILE A 663 22.20 -54.88 -0.93
CA ILE A 663 23.63 -54.87 -1.25
C ILE A 663 24.32 -55.86 -0.30
N ALA A 664 24.94 -56.91 -0.84
CA ALA A 664 25.66 -57.91 -0.05
C ALA A 664 26.85 -57.31 0.72
N ALA A 665 27.27 -57.96 1.81
CA ALA A 665 28.47 -57.56 2.56
C ALA A 665 29.72 -57.52 1.66
N GLY A 666 30.46 -56.42 1.68
CA GLY A 666 31.61 -56.16 0.81
C GLY A 666 31.27 -55.79 -0.65
N ALA A 667 29.99 -55.80 -1.05
CA ALA A 667 29.58 -55.47 -2.41
C ALA A 667 29.38 -53.96 -2.64
N THR A 668 29.43 -53.55 -3.90
CA THR A 668 29.21 -52.17 -4.35
C THR A 668 28.08 -52.12 -5.37
N GLN A 669 27.19 -51.14 -5.25
CA GLN A 669 26.16 -50.83 -6.25
C GLN A 669 26.38 -49.42 -6.81
N THR A 670 26.69 -49.32 -8.10
CA THR A 670 26.77 -48.04 -8.81
C THR A 670 25.37 -47.50 -9.09
N VAL A 671 25.15 -46.24 -8.76
CA VAL A 671 23.94 -45.46 -9.05
C VAL A 671 24.26 -44.44 -10.14
N ASN A 672 23.38 -44.30 -11.12
CA ASN A 672 23.47 -43.29 -12.18
C ASN A 672 22.19 -42.44 -12.20
N VAL A 673 22.36 -41.13 -12.06
CA VAL A 673 21.30 -40.12 -12.06
C VAL A 673 21.58 -39.15 -13.22
N PRO A 674 21.02 -39.40 -14.41
CA PRO A 674 21.22 -38.54 -15.57
C PRO A 674 20.41 -37.24 -15.43
N ASN A 675 20.93 -36.16 -16.02
CA ASN A 675 20.28 -34.84 -16.11
C ASN A 675 19.84 -34.26 -14.75
N PHE A 676 20.65 -34.43 -13.70
CA PHE A 676 20.37 -33.81 -12.40
C PHE A 676 20.48 -32.27 -12.50
N PRO A 677 19.43 -31.51 -12.10
CA PRO A 677 19.46 -30.05 -12.12
C PRO A 677 20.13 -29.49 -10.85
N LEU A 678 21.02 -28.51 -11.03
CA LEU A 678 21.61 -27.73 -9.94
C LEU A 678 20.81 -26.45 -9.67
N ALA A 679 20.76 -26.02 -8.41
CA ALA A 679 19.90 -24.95 -7.90
C ALA A 679 20.04 -23.63 -8.66
N GLY A 680 18.93 -23.01 -9.04
CA GLY A 680 18.90 -21.80 -9.88
C GLY A 680 19.38 -20.49 -9.23
N LEU A 681 20.26 -20.51 -8.22
CA LEU A 681 20.76 -19.31 -7.54
C LEU A 681 22.29 -19.24 -7.54
N VAL A 682 22.82 -18.09 -8.00
CA VAL A 682 24.27 -17.78 -8.02
C VAL A 682 24.87 -17.81 -6.62
N GLY A 683 26.05 -18.42 -6.48
CA GLY A 683 26.80 -18.52 -5.24
C GLY A 683 27.42 -19.91 -5.01
N ALA A 684 28.12 -20.05 -3.88
CA ALA A 684 28.59 -21.34 -3.39
C ALA A 684 27.41 -22.17 -2.85
N LYS A 685 27.40 -23.45 -3.19
CA LYS A 685 26.32 -24.42 -2.95
C LYS A 685 26.91 -25.78 -2.57
N THR A 686 26.08 -26.64 -1.98
CA THR A 686 26.49 -27.99 -1.58
C THR A 686 25.45 -29.01 -2.04
N LEU A 687 25.89 -29.98 -2.84
CA LEU A 687 25.14 -31.18 -3.19
C LEU A 687 25.37 -32.23 -2.09
N GLY A 688 24.30 -32.76 -1.49
CA GLY A 688 24.36 -33.81 -0.48
C GLY A 688 23.73 -35.11 -0.98
N ILE A 689 24.36 -36.26 -0.76
CA ILE A 689 23.83 -37.58 -1.13
C ILE A 689 23.73 -38.44 0.13
N VAL A 690 22.59 -39.09 0.36
CA VAL A 690 22.35 -40.04 1.46
C VAL A 690 21.94 -41.40 0.90
N ALA A 691 22.65 -42.48 1.27
CA ALA A 691 22.43 -43.84 0.77
C ALA A 691 21.42 -44.68 1.57
N ASP A 692 21.05 -44.27 2.78
CA ASP A 692 20.03 -44.95 3.61
C ASP A 692 19.01 -43.94 4.14
N ALA A 693 18.25 -43.34 3.22
CA ALA A 693 17.29 -42.27 3.54
C ALA A 693 16.16 -42.75 4.45
N SER A 694 15.83 -44.05 4.47
CA SER A 694 14.80 -44.63 5.33
C SER A 694 15.27 -45.04 6.74
N CYS A 695 16.53 -44.80 7.10
CA CYS A 695 17.12 -45.24 8.38
C CYS A 695 17.10 -46.78 8.62
N THR A 696 16.89 -47.61 7.58
CA THR A 696 16.58 -49.04 7.75
C THR A 696 17.80 -49.96 7.79
N ASN A 697 18.99 -49.46 7.44
CA ASN A 697 20.21 -50.27 7.31
C ASN A 697 21.42 -49.78 8.11
N SER A 698 21.42 -48.53 8.61
CA SER A 698 22.61 -47.94 9.23
C SER A 698 22.83 -48.36 10.68
N ALA A 699 23.95 -49.03 10.94
CA ALA A 699 24.44 -49.34 12.30
C ALA A 699 25.04 -48.12 13.06
N ASN A 700 25.17 -46.95 12.41
CA ASN A 700 25.98 -45.80 12.88
C ASN A 700 25.26 -44.43 12.77
N GLY A 701 23.94 -44.41 12.52
CA GLY A 701 23.16 -43.17 12.47
C GLY A 701 23.64 -42.14 11.45
N SER A 702 23.37 -42.36 10.16
CA SER A 702 23.56 -41.41 9.03
C SER A 702 24.96 -40.86 8.72
N SER A 703 25.94 -41.00 9.62
CA SER A 703 27.25 -40.30 9.53
C SER A 703 28.16 -40.78 8.40
N ASN A 704 28.00 -42.01 7.92
CA ASN A 704 28.83 -42.60 6.87
C ASN A 704 28.05 -42.95 5.58
N SER A 705 26.71 -42.96 5.64
CA SER A 705 25.85 -43.06 4.46
C SER A 705 25.64 -41.71 3.76
N PHE A 706 26.34 -40.66 4.20
CA PHE A 706 26.29 -39.31 3.63
C PHE A 706 27.59 -38.92 2.93
N ALA A 707 27.47 -38.20 1.81
CA ALA A 707 28.58 -37.49 1.17
C ALA A 707 28.14 -36.12 0.66
N ALA A 708 29.04 -35.13 0.73
CA ALA A 708 28.80 -33.77 0.30
C ALA A 708 29.82 -33.33 -0.76
N LEU A 709 29.36 -32.63 -1.80
CA LEU A 709 30.19 -32.01 -2.83
C LEU A 709 29.87 -30.52 -2.93
N PRO A 710 30.84 -29.62 -2.67
CA PRO A 710 30.66 -28.20 -2.94
C PRO A 710 30.68 -27.95 -4.44
N TYR A 711 29.86 -27.01 -4.89
CA TYR A 711 29.91 -26.44 -6.24
C TYR A 711 29.66 -24.93 -6.18
N ASN A 712 30.02 -24.18 -7.22
CA ASN A 712 29.82 -22.74 -7.26
C ASN A 712 29.21 -22.31 -8.59
N LEU A 713 28.02 -21.74 -8.53
CA LEU A 713 27.35 -21.18 -9.69
C LEU A 713 27.72 -19.71 -9.83
N SER A 714 28.33 -19.35 -10.95
CA SER A 714 28.62 -17.95 -11.27
C SER A 714 27.73 -17.44 -12.39
N SER A 715 27.30 -16.19 -12.28
CA SER A 715 26.93 -15.39 -13.44
C SER A 715 28.18 -15.08 -14.27
N VAL A 716 28.56 -16.01 -15.14
CA VAL A 716 29.69 -15.81 -16.07
C VAL A 716 29.43 -14.55 -16.90
N THR A 717 30.31 -13.56 -16.76
CA THR A 717 30.23 -12.30 -17.50
C THR A 717 30.39 -12.55 -19.00
N GLY A 718 29.29 -12.62 -19.74
CA GLY A 718 29.29 -12.56 -21.20
C GLY A 718 28.11 -13.21 -21.92
N LEU A 719 27.57 -14.32 -21.40
CA LEU A 719 26.63 -15.18 -22.14
C LEU A 719 25.53 -15.74 -21.24
N VAL A 720 24.44 -14.98 -21.07
CA VAL A 720 23.24 -15.47 -20.37
C VAL A 720 22.01 -15.18 -21.23
N PRO A 721 21.09 -16.15 -21.43
CA PRO A 721 19.78 -15.88 -22.02
C PRO A 721 18.95 -14.99 -21.07
N ASN A 722 17.95 -14.30 -21.60
CA ASN A 722 17.03 -13.46 -20.82
C ASN A 722 15.67 -13.48 -21.50
N LEU A 723 14.90 -14.53 -21.24
CA LEU A 723 13.57 -14.73 -21.81
C LEU A 723 12.58 -13.77 -21.15
N GLY A 724 11.86 -12.99 -21.97
CA GLY A 724 10.72 -12.17 -21.55
C GLY A 724 9.49 -12.47 -22.41
N VAL A 725 8.29 -12.29 -21.85
CA VAL A 725 7.03 -12.50 -22.57
C VAL A 725 6.46 -11.16 -23.03
N THR A 726 6.09 -11.07 -24.30
CA THR A 726 5.57 -9.86 -24.95
C THR A 726 4.45 -10.20 -25.94
N ASN A 727 3.84 -9.19 -26.55
CA ASN A 727 2.83 -9.31 -27.63
C ASN A 727 1.70 -10.33 -27.34
N ILE A 728 1.23 -10.39 -26.09
CA ILE A 728 0.15 -11.28 -25.70
C ILE A 728 -1.15 -10.78 -26.32
N LEU A 729 -1.70 -11.56 -27.24
CA LEU A 729 -2.97 -11.36 -27.90
C LEU A 729 -3.92 -12.50 -27.55
N ALA A 730 -5.21 -12.17 -27.50
CA ALA A 730 -6.29 -13.08 -27.14
C ALA A 730 -7.46 -12.91 -28.10
N SER A 731 -8.05 -14.03 -28.51
CA SER A 731 -9.25 -14.07 -29.35
C SER A 731 -10.31 -15.02 -28.74
N PRO A 732 -11.45 -14.51 -28.25
CA PRO A 732 -11.80 -13.10 -28.14
C PRO A 732 -10.89 -12.32 -27.17
N SER A 733 -10.86 -10.99 -27.30
CA SER A 733 -10.01 -10.11 -26.50
C SER A 733 -10.32 -10.20 -25.01
N LEU A 734 -9.26 -10.22 -24.17
CA LEU A 734 -9.39 -10.15 -22.71
C LEU A 734 -9.81 -8.75 -22.20
N ALA A 735 -9.73 -7.72 -23.05
CA ALA A 735 -10.15 -6.36 -22.71
C ALA A 735 -11.68 -6.23 -22.78
N GLY A 736 -12.36 -6.51 -21.66
CA GLY A 736 -13.80 -6.35 -21.53
C GLY A 736 -14.42 -7.24 -20.46
N LEU A 737 -15.74 -7.39 -20.52
CA LEU A 737 -16.51 -8.34 -19.72
C LEU A 737 -16.70 -9.62 -20.55
N LEU A 738 -16.17 -10.74 -20.07
CA LEU A 738 -16.24 -12.03 -20.74
C LEU A 738 -17.29 -12.93 -20.08
N PRO A 739 -18.03 -13.77 -20.84
CA PRO A 739 -18.99 -14.69 -20.25
C PRO A 739 -18.29 -15.86 -19.55
N LEU A 740 -18.92 -16.39 -18.50
CA LEU A 740 -18.46 -17.58 -17.80
C LEU A 740 -18.33 -18.78 -18.77
N GLY A 741 -17.19 -19.48 -18.74
CA GLY A 741 -16.90 -20.60 -19.65
C GLY A 741 -16.35 -20.20 -21.02
N GLN A 742 -16.02 -18.92 -21.26
CA GLN A 742 -15.39 -18.48 -22.49
C GLN A 742 -14.04 -19.16 -22.72
N LEU A 743 -13.93 -19.89 -23.85
CA LEU A 743 -12.66 -20.36 -24.38
C LEU A 743 -11.95 -19.23 -25.14
N VAL A 744 -10.63 -19.12 -24.98
CA VAL A 744 -9.81 -18.07 -25.61
C VAL A 744 -8.65 -18.70 -26.36
N ASN A 745 -8.41 -18.28 -27.59
CA ASN A 745 -7.17 -18.56 -28.31
C ASN A 745 -6.14 -17.52 -27.91
N LEU A 746 -5.01 -17.95 -27.35
CA LEU A 746 -3.92 -17.09 -26.89
C LEU A 746 -2.73 -17.20 -27.86
N THR A 747 -2.14 -16.06 -28.22
CA THR A 747 -0.85 -16.03 -28.92
C THR A 747 0.08 -15.04 -28.21
N PHE A 748 1.34 -15.42 -27.99
CA PHE A 748 2.31 -14.57 -27.31
C PHE A 748 3.73 -14.81 -27.81
N ASP A 749 4.58 -13.79 -27.67
CA ASP A 749 5.98 -13.83 -28.12
C ASP A 749 6.92 -13.98 -26.93
N VAL A 750 7.76 -15.01 -26.96
CA VAL A 750 8.90 -15.17 -26.04
C VAL A 750 10.13 -14.59 -26.71
N VAL A 751 10.66 -13.50 -26.16
CA VAL A 751 11.83 -12.78 -26.68
C VAL A 751 13.03 -13.11 -25.82
N ASN A 752 14.12 -13.58 -26.43
CA ASN A 752 15.40 -13.71 -25.73
C ASN A 752 16.19 -12.40 -25.84
N THR A 753 16.10 -11.55 -24.82
CA THR A 753 16.85 -10.29 -24.72
C THR A 753 18.28 -10.46 -24.18
N GLY A 754 18.70 -11.71 -23.95
CA GLY A 754 20.01 -12.07 -23.42
C GLY A 754 21.09 -12.10 -24.50
N THR A 755 22.34 -12.29 -24.06
CA THR A 755 23.51 -12.35 -24.96
C THR A 755 23.81 -13.76 -25.48
N ALA A 756 23.12 -14.79 -24.97
CA ALA A 756 23.26 -16.19 -25.37
C ALA A 756 21.93 -16.81 -25.80
N ALA A 757 21.97 -17.84 -26.65
CA ALA A 757 20.80 -18.62 -27.02
C ALA A 757 20.26 -19.42 -25.82
N SER A 758 18.94 -19.48 -25.65
CA SER A 758 18.31 -20.28 -24.60
C SER A 758 18.44 -21.78 -24.87
N VAL A 759 18.51 -22.59 -23.82
CA VAL A 759 18.26 -24.03 -23.90
C VAL A 759 16.75 -24.29 -23.99
N PRO A 760 16.30 -25.46 -24.51
CA PRO A 760 14.89 -25.82 -24.48
C PRO A 760 14.33 -25.75 -23.06
N THR A 761 13.16 -25.14 -22.89
CA THR A 761 12.50 -24.98 -21.58
C THR A 761 11.00 -25.16 -21.72
N LEU A 762 10.27 -25.06 -20.61
CA LEU A 762 8.82 -25.14 -20.57
C LEU A 762 8.25 -23.75 -20.32
N TYR A 763 7.20 -23.40 -21.08
CA TYR A 763 6.31 -22.31 -20.71
C TYR A 763 5.10 -22.89 -19.96
N THR A 764 4.48 -22.08 -19.10
CA THR A 764 3.20 -22.41 -18.49
C THR A 764 2.28 -21.21 -18.38
N ILE A 765 0.98 -21.48 -18.35
CA ILE A 765 -0.09 -20.47 -18.26
C ILE A 765 -0.98 -20.79 -17.06
N PHE A 766 -1.04 -19.87 -16.11
CA PHE A 766 -1.98 -19.92 -14.99
C PHE A 766 -3.20 -19.05 -15.26
N SER A 767 -4.35 -19.52 -14.78
CA SER A 767 -5.56 -18.72 -14.66
C SER A 767 -5.78 -18.44 -13.17
N ASP A 768 -5.61 -17.18 -12.77
CA ASP A 768 -5.88 -16.65 -11.42
C ASP A 768 -5.01 -17.18 -10.26
N LEU A 769 -3.70 -17.34 -10.48
CA LEU A 769 -2.76 -17.65 -9.40
C LEU A 769 -2.53 -16.42 -8.49
N LEU A 770 -2.73 -16.58 -7.17
CA LEU A 770 -2.32 -15.58 -6.15
C LEU A 770 -0.80 -15.63 -5.92
N GLY A 771 -0.15 -14.47 -5.76
CA GLY A 771 1.32 -14.37 -5.59
C GLY A 771 2.13 -14.36 -6.89
N LEU A 772 3.47 -14.33 -6.76
CA LEU A 772 4.40 -14.44 -7.90
C LEU A 772 4.64 -15.92 -8.26
N PRO A 773 4.74 -16.29 -9.56
CA PRO A 773 5.01 -17.68 -9.94
C PRO A 773 6.42 -18.14 -9.52
N VAL A 774 6.48 -19.24 -8.77
CA VAL A 774 7.72 -19.90 -8.37
C VAL A 774 8.08 -20.99 -9.39
N CYS A 775 9.37 -21.22 -9.59
CA CYS A 775 9.90 -22.26 -10.49
C CYS A 775 9.28 -23.65 -10.21
N GLY A 776 9.02 -24.43 -11.25
CA GLY A 776 8.54 -25.82 -11.16
C GLY A 776 7.04 -26.01 -10.91
N VAL A 777 6.27 -24.95 -10.61
CA VAL A 777 4.81 -25.06 -10.42
C VAL A 777 4.10 -25.11 -11.79
N ALA A 778 3.52 -26.25 -12.16
CA ALA A 778 2.76 -26.37 -13.40
C ALA A 778 1.43 -25.58 -13.33
N GLY A 779 1.18 -24.75 -14.33
CA GLY A 779 -0.10 -24.06 -14.55
C GLY A 779 -1.11 -24.91 -15.35
N ALA A 780 -2.23 -24.28 -15.70
CA ALA A 780 -3.38 -24.91 -16.38
C ALA A 780 -3.04 -25.45 -17.78
N VAL A 781 -2.08 -24.82 -18.48
CA VAL A 781 -1.48 -25.34 -19.72
C VAL A 781 0.03 -25.20 -19.62
N THR A 782 0.76 -26.27 -19.95
CA THR A 782 2.22 -26.29 -20.01
C THR A 782 2.65 -26.81 -21.38
N GLY A 783 3.68 -26.21 -21.98
CA GLY A 783 4.18 -26.59 -23.29
C GLY A 783 5.68 -26.30 -23.46
N THR A 784 6.26 -26.78 -24.55
CA THR A 784 7.71 -26.68 -24.81
C THR A 784 8.06 -25.43 -25.62
N LEU A 785 9.20 -24.83 -25.29
CA LEU A 785 9.93 -23.85 -26.10
C LEU A 785 11.18 -24.49 -26.67
N GLY A 786 11.53 -24.12 -27.91
CA GLY A 786 12.80 -24.50 -28.52
C GLY A 786 13.94 -23.61 -28.02
N PRO A 787 15.19 -23.87 -28.48
CA PRO A 787 16.28 -22.92 -28.32
C PRO A 787 15.96 -21.59 -29.04
N ILE A 788 15.94 -20.47 -28.32
CA ILE A 788 15.71 -19.13 -28.86
C ILE A 788 17.05 -18.40 -28.90
N ALA A 789 17.53 -18.05 -30.08
CA ALA A 789 18.80 -17.33 -30.24
C ALA A 789 18.80 -15.95 -29.53
N ALA A 790 19.98 -15.45 -29.17
CA ALA A 790 20.14 -14.11 -28.60
C ALA A 790 19.54 -13.03 -29.53
N GLY A 791 18.67 -12.17 -29.00
CA GLY A 791 17.92 -11.16 -29.76
C GLY A 791 16.77 -11.68 -30.61
N ALA A 792 16.47 -12.99 -30.59
CA ALA A 792 15.39 -13.60 -31.37
C ALA A 792 14.09 -13.76 -30.56
N THR A 793 13.00 -13.98 -31.29
CA THR A 793 11.65 -14.15 -30.75
C THR A 793 11.03 -15.46 -31.24
N GLN A 794 10.36 -16.20 -30.36
CA GLN A 794 9.53 -17.35 -30.70
C GLN A 794 8.07 -17.07 -30.33
N THR A 795 7.18 -17.07 -31.32
CA THR A 795 5.73 -16.96 -31.11
C THR A 795 5.14 -18.32 -30.70
N VAL A 796 4.31 -18.33 -29.67
CA VAL A 796 3.56 -19.49 -29.17
C VAL A 796 2.07 -19.26 -29.38
N SER A 797 1.35 -20.31 -29.79
CA SER A 797 -0.10 -20.28 -29.98
C SER A 797 -0.76 -21.41 -29.17
N VAL A 798 -1.71 -21.05 -28.31
CA VAL A 798 -2.51 -21.98 -27.50
C VAL A 798 -3.98 -21.80 -27.90
N LEU A 799 -4.58 -22.87 -28.44
CA LEU A 799 -5.98 -22.88 -28.86
C LEU A 799 -6.89 -23.34 -27.72
N ASN A 800 -8.10 -22.78 -27.65
CA ASN A 800 -9.16 -23.17 -26.73
C ASN A 800 -8.75 -23.18 -25.24
N PHE A 801 -7.97 -22.19 -24.79
CA PHE A 801 -7.61 -22.05 -23.37
C PHE A 801 -8.85 -21.73 -22.53
N PRO A 802 -9.17 -22.53 -21.49
CA PRO A 802 -10.30 -22.25 -20.60
C PRO A 802 -9.90 -21.22 -19.53
N LEU A 803 -10.62 -20.09 -19.49
CA LEU A 803 -10.50 -19.15 -18.37
C LEU A 803 -11.14 -19.74 -17.10
N ALA A 804 -10.53 -19.52 -15.94
CA ALA A 804 -10.99 -20.06 -14.66
C ALA A 804 -12.47 -19.74 -14.39
N GLY A 805 -13.25 -20.74 -13.99
CA GLY A 805 -14.72 -20.68 -13.91
C GLY A 805 -15.31 -19.89 -12.74
N VAL A 806 -14.74 -18.73 -12.39
CA VAL A 806 -15.23 -17.86 -11.30
C VAL A 806 -15.29 -16.41 -11.76
N ILE A 807 -16.43 -15.77 -11.52
CA ILE A 807 -16.76 -14.38 -11.88
C ILE A 807 -15.89 -13.37 -11.11
N GLY A 808 -15.68 -12.18 -11.68
CA GLY A 808 -14.89 -11.10 -11.11
C GLY A 808 -13.58 -10.81 -11.85
N ALA A 809 -12.79 -9.89 -11.29
CA ALA A 809 -11.47 -9.56 -11.79
C ALA A 809 -10.49 -10.71 -11.51
N LYS A 810 -9.79 -11.14 -12.57
CA LYS A 810 -8.90 -12.30 -12.60
C LYS A 810 -7.62 -11.96 -13.33
N THR A 811 -6.56 -12.74 -13.10
CA THR A 811 -5.27 -12.52 -13.78
C THR A 811 -4.83 -13.75 -14.57
N LEU A 812 -4.69 -13.62 -15.89
CA LEU A 812 -3.97 -14.59 -16.71
C LEU A 812 -2.46 -14.34 -16.52
N LYS A 813 -1.69 -15.39 -16.26
CA LYS A 813 -0.28 -15.31 -15.90
C LYS A 813 0.54 -16.28 -16.76
N ILE A 814 1.40 -15.75 -17.63
CA ILE A 814 2.25 -16.53 -18.55
C ILE A 814 3.69 -16.49 -18.04
N VAL A 815 4.31 -17.66 -17.92
CA VAL A 815 5.72 -17.85 -17.55
C VAL A 815 6.43 -18.58 -18.69
N ALA A 816 7.50 -18.00 -19.24
CA ALA A 816 8.26 -18.60 -20.36
C ALA A 816 9.44 -19.48 -19.93
N ASP A 817 9.83 -19.47 -18.66
CA ASP A 817 10.91 -20.30 -18.14
C ASP A 817 10.48 -20.97 -16.82
N LEU A 818 9.50 -21.88 -16.91
CA LEU A 818 8.94 -22.60 -15.75
C LEU A 818 10.04 -23.33 -14.96
N ASN A 819 11.02 -23.87 -15.67
CA ASN A 819 12.10 -24.66 -15.08
C ASN A 819 13.26 -23.79 -14.56
N CYS A 820 13.19 -22.47 -14.77
CA CYS A 820 14.22 -21.50 -14.38
C CYS A 820 15.64 -21.86 -14.89
N THR A 821 15.72 -22.43 -16.10
CA THR A 821 16.98 -22.89 -16.72
C THR A 821 17.64 -21.82 -17.59
N ASN A 822 16.96 -20.72 -17.89
CA ASN A 822 17.36 -19.71 -18.87
C ASN A 822 17.40 -18.27 -18.36
N SER A 823 16.99 -17.99 -17.12
CA SER A 823 16.97 -16.62 -16.59
C SER A 823 18.08 -16.32 -15.60
N ALA A 824 18.82 -15.25 -15.87
CA ALA A 824 19.80 -14.66 -14.95
C ALA A 824 19.23 -14.22 -13.58
N ASN A 825 17.92 -13.97 -13.49
CA ASN A 825 17.23 -13.35 -12.34
C ASN A 825 16.05 -14.21 -11.82
N GLY A 826 16.04 -15.51 -12.11
CA GLY A 826 14.90 -16.40 -11.82
C GLY A 826 13.63 -16.05 -12.61
N SER A 827 12.46 -16.51 -12.18
CA SER A 827 11.17 -16.34 -12.88
C SER A 827 10.64 -14.89 -12.98
N SER A 828 11.38 -13.89 -12.48
CA SER A 828 10.92 -12.51 -12.28
C SER A 828 10.83 -11.67 -13.57
N ASN A 829 11.59 -12.02 -14.60
CA ASN A 829 11.68 -11.37 -15.92
C ASN A 829 10.99 -12.18 -17.04
N SER A 830 10.85 -13.50 -16.87
CA SER A 830 10.22 -14.41 -17.83
C SER A 830 8.70 -14.49 -17.70
N PHE A 831 8.10 -13.45 -17.13
CA PHE A 831 6.72 -13.42 -16.67
C PHE A 831 5.94 -12.23 -17.25
N ALA A 832 4.69 -12.48 -17.62
CA ALA A 832 3.73 -11.42 -17.96
C ALA A 832 2.33 -11.74 -17.42
N ALA A 833 1.62 -10.70 -17.00
CA ALA A 833 0.27 -10.77 -16.44
C ALA A 833 -0.71 -9.94 -17.26
N LEU A 834 -1.85 -10.52 -17.64
CA LEU A 834 -2.98 -9.79 -18.23
C LEU A 834 -4.20 -9.90 -17.30
N PRO A 835 -4.79 -8.79 -16.86
CA PRO A 835 -6.08 -8.82 -16.19
C PRO A 835 -7.19 -9.18 -17.18
N TYR A 836 -8.18 -9.94 -16.72
CA TYR A 836 -9.45 -10.18 -17.42
C TYR A 836 -10.60 -10.16 -16.41
N ASN A 837 -11.84 -9.97 -16.87
CA ASN A 837 -13.00 -9.91 -15.97
C ASN A 837 -14.13 -10.81 -16.50
N LEU A 838 -14.52 -11.80 -15.70
CA LEU A 838 -15.62 -12.71 -16.02
C LEU A 838 -16.93 -12.21 -15.42
N THR A 839 -18.02 -12.33 -16.18
CA THR A 839 -19.35 -11.90 -15.80
C THR A 839 -20.40 -12.99 -15.97
N GLY A 840 -21.37 -12.97 -15.08
CA GLY A 840 -22.61 -13.72 -15.15
C GLY A 840 -23.66 -13.05 -14.26
N LEU A 841 -24.93 -13.25 -14.57
CA LEU A 841 -26.05 -12.83 -13.72
C LEU A 841 -26.10 -13.77 -12.52
N LEU A 842 -26.11 -13.24 -11.29
CA LEU A 842 -26.14 -14.05 -10.07
C LEU A 842 -27.17 -13.57 -9.05
N PRO A 843 -27.70 -14.48 -8.21
CA PRO A 843 -28.35 -14.14 -6.95
C PRO A 843 -27.37 -13.47 -5.98
N ASN A 844 -27.92 -12.74 -5.00
CA ASN A 844 -27.17 -12.17 -3.89
C ASN A 844 -28.04 -12.25 -2.62
N LEU A 845 -27.92 -13.37 -1.90
CA LEU A 845 -28.70 -13.66 -0.71
C LEU A 845 -28.16 -12.87 0.49
N GLY A 846 -29.01 -12.08 1.15
CA GLY A 846 -28.73 -11.43 2.43
C GLY A 846 -29.77 -11.81 3.48
N ILE A 847 -29.48 -11.59 4.76
CA ILE A 847 -30.40 -11.88 5.87
C ILE A 847 -30.90 -10.56 6.48
N THR A 848 -32.21 -10.47 6.70
CA THR A 848 -32.88 -9.30 7.32
C THR A 848 -33.94 -9.73 8.33
N ASN A 849 -34.54 -8.76 9.04
CA ASN A 849 -35.72 -8.96 9.90
C ASN A 849 -35.60 -10.10 10.91
N ILE A 850 -34.43 -10.25 11.54
CA ILE A 850 -34.18 -11.31 12.52
C ILE A 850 -34.88 -10.95 13.83
N LEU A 851 -35.82 -11.81 14.22
CA LEU A 851 -36.63 -11.70 15.43
C LEU A 851 -36.41 -12.94 16.31
N ALA A 852 -36.40 -12.73 17.61
CA ALA A 852 -36.22 -13.75 18.62
C ALA A 852 -37.32 -13.65 19.69
N SER A 853 -37.88 -14.78 20.09
CA SER A 853 -38.87 -14.87 21.16
C SER A 853 -38.52 -15.99 22.16
N PRO A 854 -38.20 -15.68 23.43
CA PRO A 854 -38.05 -14.33 23.99
C PRO A 854 -36.91 -13.53 23.35
N SER A 855 -36.96 -12.20 23.49
CA SER A 855 -35.99 -11.30 22.84
C SER A 855 -34.57 -11.50 23.36
N LEU A 856 -33.57 -11.54 22.47
CA LEU A 856 -32.15 -11.63 22.84
C LEU A 856 -31.58 -10.38 23.55
N THR A 857 -32.36 -9.30 23.62
CA THR A 857 -32.00 -8.06 24.31
C THR A 857 -32.15 -8.22 25.82
N GLY A 858 -31.04 -8.32 26.55
CA GLY A 858 -31.01 -8.35 28.01
C GLY A 858 -30.16 -9.49 28.57
N LEU A 859 -30.45 -9.86 29.81
CA LEU A 859 -29.85 -10.99 30.51
C LEU A 859 -30.79 -12.20 30.40
N LEU A 860 -30.34 -13.28 29.76
CA LEU A 860 -31.11 -14.50 29.53
C LEU A 860 -30.65 -15.63 30.47
N PRO A 861 -31.56 -16.44 31.05
CA PRO A 861 -31.16 -17.54 31.92
C PRO A 861 -30.39 -18.64 31.16
N LEU A 862 -29.59 -19.41 31.89
CA LEU A 862 -28.86 -20.56 31.38
C LEU A 862 -29.81 -21.57 30.70
N GLY A 863 -29.49 -22.00 29.47
CA GLY A 863 -30.32 -22.97 28.73
C GLY A 863 -31.64 -22.40 28.18
N GLN A 864 -31.77 -21.08 28.05
CA GLN A 864 -32.94 -20.44 27.44
C GLN A 864 -33.20 -20.97 26.02
N LEU A 865 -34.40 -21.49 25.79
CA LEU A 865 -34.91 -21.81 24.45
C LEU A 865 -35.45 -20.55 23.77
N VAL A 866 -35.16 -20.36 22.49
CA VAL A 866 -35.59 -19.20 21.70
C VAL A 866 -36.21 -19.66 20.37
N ASN A 867 -37.34 -19.06 20.01
CA ASN A 867 -37.90 -19.16 18.66
C ASN A 867 -37.30 -18.04 17.80
N LEU A 868 -36.72 -18.41 16.66
CA LEU A 868 -36.07 -17.49 15.73
C LEU A 868 -36.88 -17.38 14.43
N THR A 869 -37.12 -16.16 13.98
CA THR A 869 -37.70 -15.85 12.67
C THR A 869 -36.74 -14.93 11.94
N PHE A 870 -36.45 -15.18 10.67
CA PHE A 870 -35.62 -14.29 9.86
C PHE A 870 -35.98 -14.36 8.36
N ASP A 871 -35.71 -13.29 7.65
CA ASP A 871 -35.93 -13.20 6.21
C ASP A 871 -34.61 -13.39 5.44
N VAL A 872 -34.65 -14.19 4.38
CA VAL A 872 -33.57 -14.27 3.39
C VAL A 872 -34.02 -13.54 2.13
N VAL A 873 -33.32 -12.46 1.77
CA VAL A 873 -33.63 -11.59 0.62
C VAL A 873 -32.64 -11.86 -0.50
N ASN A 874 -33.12 -12.14 -1.71
CA ASN A 874 -32.26 -12.18 -2.89
C ASN A 874 -32.20 -10.78 -3.53
N SER A 875 -31.17 -10.01 -3.21
CA SER A 875 -30.89 -8.69 -3.79
C SER A 875 -30.16 -8.74 -5.14
N GLY A 876 -29.91 -9.93 -5.67
CA GLY A 876 -29.20 -10.14 -6.94
C GLY A 876 -30.11 -10.00 -8.17
N THR A 877 -29.50 -10.12 -9.36
CA THR A 877 -30.20 -9.97 -10.65
C THR A 877 -30.67 -11.30 -11.25
N ALA A 878 -30.34 -12.43 -10.62
CA ALA A 878 -30.84 -13.76 -10.98
C ALA A 878 -31.48 -14.48 -9.77
N ALA A 879 -32.31 -15.48 -10.03
CA ALA A 879 -32.87 -16.33 -8.97
C ALA A 879 -31.80 -17.21 -8.33
N SER A 880 -31.94 -17.52 -7.04
CA SER A 880 -31.07 -18.50 -6.35
C SER A 880 -31.53 -19.92 -6.64
N ALA A 881 -30.57 -20.85 -6.63
CA ALA A 881 -30.87 -22.27 -6.52
C ALA A 881 -31.35 -22.60 -5.09
N ALA A 882 -32.03 -23.74 -4.94
CA ALA A 882 -32.29 -24.30 -3.62
C ALA A 882 -30.96 -24.60 -2.91
N GLY A 883 -30.92 -24.35 -1.60
CA GLY A 883 -29.69 -24.43 -0.81
C GLY A 883 -29.96 -24.84 0.63
N LEU A 884 -28.96 -24.65 1.48
CA LEU A 884 -29.05 -24.88 2.92
C LEU A 884 -28.70 -23.59 3.67
N TYR A 885 -29.48 -23.28 4.69
CA TYR A 885 -29.10 -22.31 5.71
C TYR A 885 -28.58 -23.04 6.95
N THR A 886 -27.74 -22.39 7.74
CA THR A 886 -27.27 -22.91 9.02
C THR A 886 -27.21 -21.83 10.10
N ILE A 887 -27.33 -22.22 11.36
CA ILE A 887 -27.26 -21.37 12.54
C ILE A 887 -26.19 -21.92 13.46
N PHE A 888 -25.19 -21.10 13.78
CA PHE A 888 -24.18 -21.38 14.79
C PHE A 888 -24.51 -20.64 16.07
N ASP A 889 -24.13 -21.26 17.18
CA ASP A 889 -24.11 -20.59 18.48
C ASP A 889 -22.67 -20.37 18.94
N ASP A 890 -22.36 -19.14 19.33
CA ASP A 890 -21.07 -18.62 19.79
C ASP A 890 -19.81 -19.01 18.98
N LEU A 891 -19.92 -19.13 17.66
CA LEU A 891 -18.76 -19.42 16.79
C LEU A 891 -17.81 -18.20 16.72
N LEU A 892 -16.51 -18.40 16.95
CA LEU A 892 -15.47 -17.39 16.71
C LEU A 892 -15.14 -17.25 15.21
N GLY A 893 -14.92 -16.02 14.74
CA GLY A 893 -14.59 -15.73 13.33
C GLY A 893 -15.78 -15.75 12.34
N LEU A 894 -15.48 -15.70 11.04
CA LEU A 894 -16.48 -15.85 9.97
C LEU A 894 -16.70 -17.35 9.66
N PRO A 895 -17.95 -17.83 9.51
CA PRO A 895 -18.20 -19.23 9.16
C PRO A 895 -17.65 -19.58 7.77
N LEU A 896 -16.89 -20.67 7.65
CA LEU A 896 -16.41 -21.16 6.36
C LEU A 896 -17.54 -21.86 5.56
N CYS A 897 -17.43 -21.87 4.23
CA CYS A 897 -18.33 -22.62 3.37
C CYS A 897 -18.32 -24.12 3.73
N GLY A 898 -19.51 -24.71 3.91
CA GLY A 898 -19.70 -26.10 4.32
C GLY A 898 -19.58 -26.38 5.83
N ALA A 899 -19.32 -25.37 6.67
CA ALA A 899 -19.25 -25.54 8.12
C ALA A 899 -20.64 -25.84 8.72
N VAL A 900 -20.81 -26.98 9.39
CA VAL A 900 -22.11 -27.39 9.96
C VAL A 900 -22.35 -26.67 11.29
N GLY A 901 -23.41 -25.86 11.36
CA GLY A 901 -23.87 -25.21 12.59
C GLY A 901 -24.80 -26.09 13.44
N ALA A 902 -25.21 -25.55 14.59
CA ALA A 902 -26.08 -26.20 15.57
C ALA A 902 -27.47 -26.57 15.01
N VAL A 903 -27.98 -25.79 14.06
CA VAL A 903 -29.18 -26.12 13.26
C VAL A 903 -28.88 -25.90 11.79
N THR A 904 -29.26 -26.84 10.93
CA THR A 904 -29.17 -26.71 9.46
C THR A 904 -30.53 -27.03 8.85
N GLY A 905 -30.98 -26.22 7.90
CA GLY A 905 -32.29 -26.36 7.26
C GLY A 905 -32.26 -26.01 5.77
N VAL A 906 -33.34 -26.34 5.07
CA VAL A 906 -33.45 -26.16 3.62
C VAL A 906 -33.95 -24.76 3.28
N LEU A 907 -33.29 -24.11 2.30
CA LEU A 907 -33.72 -22.86 1.68
C LEU A 907 -34.23 -23.15 0.26
N GLY A 908 -35.37 -22.55 -0.11
CA GLY A 908 -35.94 -22.71 -1.45
C GLY A 908 -35.23 -21.84 -2.49
N PRO A 909 -35.55 -22.02 -3.79
CA PRO A 909 -35.17 -21.05 -4.82
C PRO A 909 -35.84 -19.70 -4.57
N ILE A 910 -35.08 -18.61 -4.50
CA ILE A 910 -35.58 -17.25 -4.25
C ILE A 910 -35.37 -16.41 -5.52
N ALA A 911 -36.45 -15.90 -6.11
CA ALA A 911 -36.37 -15.05 -7.30
C ALA A 911 -35.60 -13.74 -7.03
N ALA A 912 -35.05 -13.14 -8.08
CA ALA A 912 -34.39 -11.82 -7.99
C ALA A 912 -35.36 -10.77 -7.41
N GLY A 913 -34.93 -10.05 -6.37
CA GLY A 913 -35.74 -9.08 -5.63
C GLY A 913 -36.77 -9.68 -4.66
N ALA A 914 -36.83 -11.00 -4.49
CA ALA A 914 -37.80 -11.66 -3.60
C ALA A 914 -37.19 -12.03 -2.22
N THR A 915 -38.07 -12.34 -1.27
CA THR A 915 -37.74 -12.68 0.11
C THR A 915 -38.40 -13.98 0.53
N GLN A 916 -37.69 -14.82 1.30
CA GLN A 916 -38.24 -16.01 1.96
C GLN A 916 -38.04 -15.93 3.48
N THR A 917 -39.14 -15.99 4.23
CA THR A 917 -39.11 -16.04 5.70
C THR A 917 -38.87 -17.47 6.20
N ILE A 918 -37.97 -17.62 7.16
CA ILE A 918 -37.61 -18.87 7.84
C ILE A 918 -37.99 -18.78 9.32
N ASN A 919 -38.53 -19.88 9.86
CA ASN A 919 -38.86 -20.02 11.28
C ASN A 919 -38.15 -21.25 11.87
N VAL A 920 -37.45 -21.07 12.98
CA VAL A 920 -36.79 -22.13 13.75
C VAL A 920 -37.34 -22.09 15.17
N LEU A 921 -37.94 -23.19 15.62
CA LEU A 921 -38.58 -23.28 16.93
C LEU A 921 -37.67 -23.98 17.94
N ASN A 922 -37.73 -23.53 19.20
CA ASN A 922 -37.02 -24.09 20.35
C ASN A 922 -35.50 -24.23 20.14
N PHE A 923 -34.85 -23.23 19.54
CA PHE A 923 -33.39 -23.18 19.43
C PHE A 923 -32.76 -23.06 20.84
N PRO A 924 -31.89 -23.98 21.26
CA PRO A 924 -31.22 -23.90 22.56
C PRO A 924 -30.00 -22.97 22.49
N LEU A 925 -29.98 -21.93 23.32
CA LEU A 925 -28.77 -21.11 23.52
C LEU A 925 -27.77 -21.84 24.43
N ILE A 926 -26.46 -21.67 24.21
CA ILE A 926 -25.43 -22.44 24.94
C ILE A 926 -25.46 -22.26 26.46
N SER A 927 -25.06 -23.32 27.17
CA SER A 927 -24.97 -23.38 28.63
C SER A 927 -23.71 -22.73 29.22
N ALA A 928 -23.28 -21.57 28.72
CA ALA A 928 -22.11 -20.85 29.24
C ALA A 928 -22.40 -19.35 29.42
N ILE A 929 -21.97 -18.80 30.56
CA ILE A 929 -22.26 -17.43 30.99
C ILE A 929 -21.50 -16.39 30.13
N GLY A 930 -22.02 -15.16 30.10
CA GLY A 930 -21.38 -13.98 29.52
C GLY A 930 -21.93 -13.62 28.14
N ALA A 931 -21.21 -12.74 27.44
CA ALA A 931 -21.55 -12.35 26.07
C ALA A 931 -21.33 -13.52 25.10
N LYS A 932 -22.25 -13.64 24.14
CA LYS A 932 -22.33 -14.70 23.13
C LYS A 932 -22.84 -14.12 21.81
N THR A 933 -22.57 -14.81 20.70
CA THR A 933 -23.05 -14.38 19.38
C THR A 933 -23.76 -15.51 18.62
N LEU A 934 -25.06 -15.36 18.41
CA LEU A 934 -25.82 -16.18 17.48
C LEU A 934 -25.46 -15.77 16.04
N LYS A 935 -25.20 -16.74 15.15
CA LYS A 935 -24.73 -16.49 13.78
C LYS A 935 -25.55 -17.27 12.77
N ILE A 936 -26.16 -16.60 11.80
CA ILE A 936 -27.01 -17.19 10.77
C ILE A 936 -26.31 -17.05 9.41
N VAL A 937 -26.30 -18.12 8.61
CA VAL A 937 -25.77 -18.15 7.24
C VAL A 937 -26.85 -18.70 6.31
N ALA A 938 -27.22 -17.95 5.28
CA ALA A 938 -28.29 -18.31 4.34
C ALA A 938 -27.84 -19.21 3.18
N ASP A 939 -26.53 -19.29 2.91
CA ASP A 939 -25.94 -20.12 1.85
C ASP A 939 -24.73 -20.89 2.39
N LEU A 940 -25.01 -21.97 3.11
CA LEU A 940 -24.00 -22.82 3.77
C LEU A 940 -22.90 -23.26 2.79
N ASN A 941 -23.27 -23.67 1.57
CA ASN A 941 -22.33 -24.21 0.59
C ASN A 941 -21.71 -23.13 -0.31
N CYS A 942 -22.02 -21.85 -0.10
CA CYS A 942 -21.54 -20.73 -0.92
C CYS A 942 -21.88 -20.85 -2.42
N THR A 943 -22.92 -21.63 -2.76
CA THR A 943 -23.35 -21.95 -4.13
C THR A 943 -24.19 -20.85 -4.80
N ASN A 944 -24.72 -19.92 -4.02
CA ASN A 944 -25.54 -18.78 -4.44
C ASN A 944 -24.87 -17.43 -4.13
N SER A 945 -23.60 -17.42 -3.72
CA SER A 945 -22.84 -16.21 -3.39
C SER A 945 -22.00 -15.72 -4.56
N ALA A 946 -22.15 -14.45 -4.94
CA ALA A 946 -21.38 -13.81 -6.00
C ALA A 946 -19.85 -13.81 -5.79
N ASN A 947 -19.41 -13.99 -4.54
CA ASN A 947 -18.01 -13.98 -4.12
C ASN A 947 -17.47 -15.38 -3.74
N GLY A 948 -18.25 -16.46 -3.96
CA GLY A 948 -17.87 -17.82 -3.56
C GLY A 948 -17.63 -18.00 -2.05
N SER A 949 -18.15 -17.09 -1.22
CA SER A 949 -17.95 -17.06 0.22
C SER A 949 -19.22 -16.68 0.98
N SER A 950 -19.30 -17.10 2.23
CA SER A 950 -20.40 -16.86 3.18
C SER A 950 -20.53 -15.39 3.63
N ALA A 951 -19.53 -14.55 3.32
CA ALA A 951 -19.43 -13.18 3.83
C ALA A 951 -20.63 -12.28 3.45
N ASN A 952 -21.27 -12.54 2.30
CA ASN A 952 -22.43 -11.77 1.84
C ASN A 952 -23.77 -12.30 2.40
N THR A 953 -23.80 -13.54 2.90
CA THR A 953 -25.03 -14.29 3.23
C THR A 953 -25.24 -14.47 4.73
N PHE A 954 -24.59 -13.62 5.53
CA PHE A 954 -24.38 -13.78 6.97
C PHE A 954 -25.02 -12.67 7.80
N ALA A 955 -25.52 -13.02 8.99
CA ALA A 955 -25.91 -12.07 10.03
C ALA A 955 -25.59 -12.59 11.44
N ALA A 956 -25.38 -11.66 12.38
CA ALA A 956 -25.01 -11.96 13.76
C ALA A 956 -25.89 -11.19 14.75
N LEU A 957 -26.35 -11.87 15.82
CA LEU A 957 -27.04 -11.24 16.94
C LEU A 957 -26.26 -11.51 18.24
N PRO A 958 -25.82 -10.47 18.97
CA PRO A 958 -25.27 -10.64 20.30
C PRO A 958 -26.38 -10.97 21.31
N TYR A 959 -26.06 -11.79 22.30
CA TYR A 959 -26.92 -12.06 23.45
C TYR A 959 -26.06 -12.34 24.70
N ASN A 960 -26.60 -12.15 25.91
CA ASN A 960 -25.88 -12.40 27.15
C ASN A 960 -26.59 -13.47 27.98
N ILE A 961 -25.89 -14.57 28.31
CA ILE A 961 -26.36 -15.54 29.30
C ILE A 961 -26.01 -15.06 30.70
N SER A 962 -26.99 -15.03 31.59
CA SER A 962 -26.87 -14.62 32.98
C SER A 962 -26.68 -15.78 33.94
N GLY A 963 -25.73 -15.64 34.87
CA GLY A 963 -25.53 -16.54 35.99
C GLY A 963 -24.46 -16.03 36.96
N VAL A 964 -24.32 -16.73 38.08
CA VAL A 964 -23.24 -16.50 39.05
C VAL A 964 -22.03 -17.36 38.71
N ASP A 965 -20.85 -16.91 39.10
CA ASP A 965 -19.60 -17.67 38.95
C ASP A 965 -18.65 -17.19 40.06
N PHE A 966 -18.36 -18.04 41.04
CA PHE A 966 -17.62 -17.64 42.26
C PHE A 966 -16.20 -18.22 42.26
N VAL A 967 -15.20 -17.34 42.14
CA VAL A 967 -13.79 -17.73 42.27
C VAL A 967 -13.35 -17.66 43.72
N LEU A 968 -12.74 -18.73 44.23
CA LEU A 968 -12.11 -18.77 45.56
C LEU A 968 -10.65 -18.31 45.48
N ASN A 969 -10.42 -17.00 45.53
CA ASN A 969 -9.13 -16.37 45.24
C ASN A 969 -8.03 -16.76 46.24
N SER A 970 -8.33 -16.82 47.53
CA SER A 970 -7.33 -17.15 48.56
C SER A 970 -7.94 -17.75 49.82
N LEU A 971 -7.13 -18.60 50.47
CA LEU A 971 -7.38 -19.19 51.78
C LEU A 971 -6.19 -18.86 52.70
N SER A 972 -6.46 -18.53 53.96
CA SER A 972 -5.43 -18.34 54.99
C SER A 972 -5.93 -18.85 56.33
N LEU A 973 -5.09 -19.57 57.08
CA LEU A 973 -5.46 -20.11 58.39
C LEU A 973 -5.29 -19.03 59.46
N VAL A 974 -6.32 -18.84 60.28
CA VAL A 974 -6.36 -17.91 61.41
C VAL A 974 -6.60 -18.73 62.68
N PRO A 975 -5.54 -19.08 63.43
CA PRO A 975 -5.64 -19.94 64.59
C PRO A 975 -6.13 -19.16 65.80
N ASN A 976 -7.00 -19.76 66.63
CA ASN A 976 -7.52 -19.11 67.83
C ASN A 976 -6.46 -19.00 68.95
N THR A 977 -5.46 -19.88 68.93
CA THR A 977 -4.26 -19.86 69.78
C THR A 977 -3.04 -20.33 68.97
N PHE A 978 -1.85 -19.77 69.23
CA PHE A 978 -0.61 -20.14 68.54
C PHE A 978 0.41 -20.74 69.53
N PRO A 979 1.08 -21.87 69.21
CA PRO A 979 0.91 -22.71 68.03
C PRO A 979 -0.44 -23.43 67.98
N LEU A 980 -0.83 -23.91 66.79
CA LEU A 980 -2.09 -24.61 66.54
C LEU A 980 -2.03 -26.04 67.11
N GLY A 981 -2.47 -26.24 68.35
CA GLY A 981 -2.46 -27.55 69.00
C GLY A 981 -3.43 -28.56 68.36
N LEU A 982 -3.31 -29.84 68.74
CA LEU A 982 -4.21 -30.91 68.30
C LEU A 982 -5.65 -30.69 68.83
N LEU A 983 -6.66 -30.91 67.99
CA LEU A 983 -8.08 -30.65 68.28
C LEU A 983 -8.41 -29.20 68.68
N SER A 984 -7.54 -28.25 68.35
CA SER A 984 -7.77 -26.82 68.57
C SER A 984 -8.69 -26.26 67.49
N GLN A 985 -9.58 -25.34 67.87
CA GLN A 985 -10.39 -24.62 66.89
C GLN A 985 -9.55 -23.57 66.16
N PHE A 986 -9.80 -23.45 64.86
CA PHE A 986 -9.29 -22.37 64.03
C PHE A 986 -10.37 -21.84 63.11
N SER A 987 -10.11 -20.65 62.56
CA SER A 987 -10.90 -20.06 61.50
C SER A 987 -10.10 -20.05 60.20
N ILE A 988 -10.78 -20.10 59.06
CA ILE A 988 -10.15 -19.83 57.76
C ILE A 988 -10.61 -18.44 57.33
N ASN A 989 -9.68 -17.59 56.92
CA ASN A 989 -10.01 -16.32 56.25
C ASN A 989 -9.96 -16.55 54.74
N MET A 990 -11.11 -16.40 54.08
CA MET A 990 -11.29 -16.70 52.65
C MET A 990 -11.68 -15.46 51.86
N THR A 991 -11.17 -15.36 50.64
CA THR A 991 -11.51 -14.31 49.67
C THR A 991 -12.21 -14.91 48.47
N ILE A 992 -13.40 -14.40 48.15
CA ILE A 992 -14.28 -14.88 47.08
C ILE A 992 -14.60 -13.71 46.14
N THR A 993 -14.50 -13.91 44.83
CA THR A 993 -14.94 -12.94 43.80
C THR A 993 -16.12 -13.53 43.03
N ASN A 994 -17.20 -12.77 42.88
CA ASN A 994 -18.23 -13.10 41.88
C ASN A 994 -17.78 -12.56 40.52
N ILE A 995 -17.30 -13.44 39.63
CA ILE A 995 -16.96 -13.10 38.24
C ILE A 995 -18.15 -13.28 37.29
N GLY A 996 -19.29 -13.76 37.81
CA GLY A 996 -20.57 -13.81 37.11
C GLY A 996 -21.16 -12.42 36.85
N ASN A 997 -22.26 -12.37 36.10
CA ASN A 997 -22.90 -11.14 35.65
C ASN A 997 -24.24 -10.83 36.34
N ILE A 998 -24.63 -11.64 37.33
CA ILE A 998 -25.69 -11.33 38.30
C ILE A 998 -25.16 -11.46 39.73
N ALA A 999 -25.77 -10.74 40.67
CA ALA A 999 -25.43 -10.85 42.08
C ALA A 999 -25.94 -12.20 42.65
N GLY A 1000 -25.18 -12.82 43.55
CA GLY A 1000 -25.60 -14.05 44.21
C GLY A 1000 -24.85 -14.34 45.49
N ASP A 1001 -25.40 -15.22 46.31
CA ASP A 1001 -24.77 -15.67 47.56
C ASP A 1001 -24.04 -17.01 47.31
N PRO A 1002 -22.74 -17.13 47.62
CA PRO A 1002 -21.99 -18.39 47.50
C PRO A 1002 -22.43 -19.47 48.52
N GLY A 1003 -23.24 -19.14 49.53
CA GLY A 1003 -23.97 -20.13 50.33
C GLY A 1003 -23.08 -21.11 51.12
N VAL A 1004 -23.36 -22.40 50.99
CA VAL A 1004 -22.82 -23.47 51.85
C VAL A 1004 -21.35 -23.80 51.51
N VAL A 1005 -20.49 -23.72 52.53
CA VAL A 1005 -19.07 -24.10 52.46
C VAL A 1005 -18.92 -25.59 52.81
N GLY A 1006 -18.12 -26.32 52.05
CA GLY A 1006 -17.72 -27.70 52.36
C GLY A 1006 -16.20 -27.82 52.52
N ALA A 1007 -15.74 -28.69 53.42
CA ALA A 1007 -14.34 -29.04 53.54
C ALA A 1007 -14.12 -30.56 53.70
N LEU A 1008 -13.00 -31.08 53.18
CA LEU A 1008 -12.57 -32.47 53.44
C LEU A 1008 -11.04 -32.62 53.44
N SER A 1009 -10.56 -33.63 54.17
CA SER A 1009 -9.14 -33.98 54.29
C SER A 1009 -8.82 -35.27 53.51
N GLY A 1010 -7.60 -35.36 52.95
CA GLY A 1010 -7.04 -36.62 52.45
C GLY A 1010 -7.56 -37.15 51.12
N VAL A 1011 -8.24 -36.33 50.31
CA VAL A 1011 -8.80 -36.74 49.00
C VAL A 1011 -8.26 -35.85 47.87
N LEU A 1012 -8.24 -36.36 46.64
CA LEU A 1012 -8.05 -35.56 45.42
C LEU A 1012 -9.16 -34.51 45.29
N SER A 1013 -8.91 -33.45 44.50
CA SER A 1013 -9.83 -32.32 44.30
C SER A 1013 -11.26 -32.80 43.99
N PRO A 1014 -12.29 -32.33 44.71
CA PRO A 1014 -13.68 -32.58 44.36
C PRO A 1014 -13.96 -32.30 42.86
N LEU A 1015 -14.64 -33.24 42.20
CA LEU A 1015 -14.88 -33.15 40.75
C LEU A 1015 -16.22 -32.48 40.41
N LEU A 1016 -17.19 -32.47 41.33
CA LEU A 1016 -18.56 -31.96 41.14
C LEU A 1016 -19.16 -31.49 42.47
N CYS A 1017 -20.11 -30.55 42.40
CA CYS A 1017 -21.00 -30.19 43.50
C CYS A 1017 -21.79 -31.39 44.05
N GLY A 1018 -22.25 -31.29 45.30
CA GLY A 1018 -23.14 -32.26 45.93
C GLY A 1018 -22.46 -33.59 46.31
N ASN A 1019 -21.13 -33.62 46.31
CA ASN A 1019 -20.36 -34.82 46.62
C ASN A 1019 -20.70 -35.34 48.04
N PRO A 1020 -21.19 -36.58 48.21
CA PRO A 1020 -21.61 -37.10 49.51
C PRO A 1020 -20.48 -37.17 50.56
N LEU A 1021 -19.21 -37.15 50.12
CA LEU A 1021 -18.05 -37.07 51.02
C LEU A 1021 -17.91 -35.71 51.71
N LEU A 1022 -18.48 -34.64 51.14
CA LEU A 1022 -18.49 -33.28 51.70
C LEU A 1022 -19.72 -32.98 52.56
N SER A 1023 -20.81 -33.75 52.42
CA SER A 1023 -22.07 -33.56 53.17
C SER A 1023 -22.20 -34.45 54.41
N GLY A 1024 -21.20 -35.30 54.70
CA GLY A 1024 -21.18 -36.14 55.91
C GLY A 1024 -20.83 -35.33 57.16
N GLY A 1025 -21.63 -35.48 58.24
CA GLY A 1025 -21.47 -34.77 59.52
C GLY A 1025 -20.29 -35.23 60.39
N GLY A 1026 -19.10 -35.38 59.79
CA GLY A 1026 -17.84 -35.56 60.51
C GLY A 1026 -17.21 -34.24 60.97
N LEU A 1027 -16.06 -34.32 61.65
CA LEU A 1027 -15.36 -33.19 62.29
C LEU A 1027 -14.90 -32.03 61.36
N LEU A 1028 -15.15 -32.12 60.05
CA LEU A 1028 -14.78 -31.12 59.03
C LEU A 1028 -15.92 -30.85 58.00
N GLY A 1029 -17.16 -31.27 58.26
CA GLY A 1029 -18.26 -31.31 57.27
C GLY A 1029 -18.76 -29.95 56.74
N SER A 1030 -19.87 -29.96 55.99
CA SER A 1030 -20.42 -28.75 55.36
C SER A 1030 -21.12 -27.79 56.34
N PHE A 1031 -20.79 -26.51 56.25
CA PHE A 1031 -21.35 -25.42 57.07
C PHE A 1031 -22.19 -24.47 56.22
N ALA A 1032 -23.45 -24.28 56.61
CA ALA A 1032 -24.32 -23.29 55.99
C ALA A 1032 -23.87 -21.86 56.36
N TRP A 1033 -23.78 -20.99 55.36
CA TRP A 1033 -23.22 -19.65 55.49
C TRP A 1033 -23.87 -18.68 54.49
N THR A 1034 -23.76 -17.39 54.77
CA THR A 1034 -24.28 -16.28 53.95
C THR A 1034 -23.57 -14.98 54.32
N LEU A 1035 -23.25 -14.15 53.33
CA LEU A 1035 -22.90 -12.72 53.50
C LEU A 1035 -23.94 -11.80 52.85
N GLY A 1036 -25.04 -12.37 52.34
CA GLY A 1036 -25.86 -11.74 51.32
C GLY A 1036 -25.21 -11.82 49.93
N ALA A 1037 -25.94 -11.32 48.93
CA ALA A 1037 -25.54 -11.44 47.53
C ALA A 1037 -24.30 -10.58 47.21
N ILE A 1038 -23.23 -11.23 46.75
CA ILE A 1038 -22.02 -10.60 46.22
C ILE A 1038 -22.32 -10.04 44.82
N PRO A 1039 -22.17 -8.72 44.56
CA PRO A 1039 -22.41 -8.14 43.24
C PRO A 1039 -21.43 -8.63 42.16
N PRO A 1040 -21.79 -8.55 40.86
CA PRO A 1040 -20.87 -8.81 39.74
C PRO A 1040 -19.56 -8.03 39.85
N GLY A 1041 -18.43 -8.71 39.67
CA GLY A 1041 -17.08 -8.15 39.78
C GLY A 1041 -16.63 -7.80 41.20
N ALA A 1042 -17.47 -7.98 42.23
CA ALA A 1042 -17.11 -7.69 43.61
C ALA A 1042 -16.34 -8.84 44.25
N THR A 1043 -15.34 -8.48 45.05
CA THR A 1043 -14.54 -9.40 45.86
C THR A 1043 -14.83 -9.14 47.34
N VAL A 1044 -15.07 -10.21 48.10
CA VAL A 1044 -15.36 -10.16 49.53
C VAL A 1044 -14.40 -11.08 50.28
N THR A 1045 -13.85 -10.58 51.39
CA THR A 1045 -12.99 -11.37 52.30
C THR A 1045 -13.67 -11.48 53.66
N ALA A 1046 -13.75 -12.68 54.21
CA ALA A 1046 -14.42 -12.94 55.48
C ALA A 1046 -13.72 -14.04 56.29
N LEU A 1047 -14.01 -14.07 57.60
CA LEU A 1047 -13.52 -15.06 58.55
C LEU A 1047 -14.58 -16.14 58.80
N PHE A 1048 -14.16 -17.40 58.67
CA PHE A 1048 -15.02 -18.58 58.73
C PHE A 1048 -14.57 -19.46 59.91
N PRO A 1049 -15.25 -19.38 61.08
CA PRO A 1049 -14.91 -20.17 62.25
C PRO A 1049 -15.47 -21.60 62.18
N GLY A 1050 -15.00 -22.47 63.08
CA GLY A 1050 -15.61 -23.78 63.33
C GLY A 1050 -14.80 -25.00 62.86
N PHE A 1051 -13.62 -24.78 62.26
CA PHE A 1051 -12.72 -25.87 61.87
C PHE A 1051 -11.93 -26.38 63.09
N LEU A 1052 -11.68 -27.69 63.13
CA LEU A 1052 -10.88 -28.35 64.16
C LEU A 1052 -9.59 -28.92 63.54
N SER A 1053 -8.45 -28.69 64.18
CA SER A 1053 -7.17 -29.24 63.73
C SER A 1053 -7.09 -30.75 64.03
N THR A 1054 -6.89 -31.55 62.98
CA THR A 1054 -6.78 -33.02 63.10
C THR A 1054 -5.60 -33.52 62.27
N GLY A 1055 -4.69 -34.28 62.87
CA GLY A 1055 -3.49 -34.77 62.18
C GLY A 1055 -2.46 -35.35 63.13
N LEU A 1056 -1.31 -35.76 62.59
CA LEU A 1056 -0.12 -36.15 63.35
C LEU A 1056 0.77 -34.91 63.56
N LEU A 1057 1.36 -34.78 64.75
CA LEU A 1057 2.30 -33.70 65.08
C LEU A 1057 3.44 -33.61 64.05
N GLY A 1058 3.69 -32.40 63.53
CA GLY A 1058 4.72 -32.13 62.53
C GLY A 1058 4.42 -32.64 61.11
N VAL A 1059 3.27 -33.29 60.88
CA VAL A 1059 2.88 -33.76 59.54
C VAL A 1059 1.92 -32.75 58.90
N PRO A 1060 2.17 -32.28 57.66
CA PRO A 1060 1.25 -31.36 56.99
C PRO A 1060 -0.06 -32.06 56.62
N VAL A 1061 -1.18 -31.40 56.95
CA VAL A 1061 -2.55 -31.81 56.69
C VAL A 1061 -3.11 -30.95 55.56
N ASN A 1062 -3.61 -31.61 54.51
CA ASN A 1062 -4.19 -30.98 53.34
C ASN A 1062 -5.73 -31.05 53.41
N ILE A 1063 -6.39 -29.90 53.38
CA ILE A 1063 -7.86 -29.81 53.28
C ILE A 1063 -8.26 -29.05 52.01
N TRP A 1064 -9.22 -29.61 51.27
CA TRP A 1064 -9.91 -28.90 50.19
C TRP A 1064 -11.07 -28.12 50.78
N VAL A 1065 -11.20 -26.85 50.41
CA VAL A 1065 -12.35 -26.00 50.75
C VAL A 1065 -13.08 -25.63 49.47
N VAL A 1066 -14.40 -25.73 49.50
CA VAL A 1066 -15.32 -25.53 48.35
C VAL A 1066 -16.44 -24.58 48.78
N VAL A 1067 -16.72 -23.54 48.00
CA VAL A 1067 -17.92 -22.70 48.19
C VAL A 1067 -19.07 -23.17 47.28
N ASN A 1068 -20.32 -22.85 47.63
CA ASN A 1068 -21.54 -23.33 46.95
C ASN A 1068 -21.58 -24.87 46.72
N ASN A 1069 -21.04 -25.64 47.67
CA ASN A 1069 -20.89 -27.09 47.49
C ASN A 1069 -22.22 -27.83 47.24
N LEU A 1070 -23.36 -27.31 47.71
CA LEU A 1070 -24.67 -27.93 47.49
C LEU A 1070 -25.33 -27.59 46.15
N CYS A 1071 -24.65 -26.89 45.22
CA CYS A 1071 -25.24 -26.47 43.95
C CYS A 1071 -26.52 -25.60 44.15
N ALA A 1072 -26.55 -24.80 45.22
CA ALA A 1072 -27.69 -23.93 45.54
C ALA A 1072 -27.91 -22.86 44.46
N VAL A 1073 -26.82 -22.48 43.77
CA VAL A 1073 -26.86 -21.78 42.48
C VAL A 1073 -26.02 -22.58 41.47
N LEU A 1074 -26.42 -22.59 40.20
CA LEU A 1074 -25.68 -23.26 39.12
C LEU A 1074 -24.49 -22.39 38.66
N GLU A 1075 -23.28 -22.91 38.84
CA GLU A 1075 -22.02 -22.29 38.39
C GLU A 1075 -21.47 -22.97 37.13
N PRO A 1076 -20.76 -22.23 36.27
CA PRO A 1076 -20.24 -22.75 35.00
C PRO A 1076 -18.93 -23.53 35.16
N ASN A 1077 -18.16 -23.30 36.24
CA ASN A 1077 -16.81 -23.82 36.40
C ASN A 1077 -16.49 -24.18 37.85
N PHE A 1078 -16.98 -25.32 38.32
CA PHE A 1078 -16.73 -25.84 39.68
C PHE A 1078 -15.24 -25.94 40.08
N VAL A 1079 -14.29 -25.87 39.14
CA VAL A 1079 -12.85 -25.89 39.49
C VAL A 1079 -12.38 -24.57 40.10
N ASN A 1080 -13.03 -23.44 39.80
CA ASN A 1080 -12.57 -22.11 40.27
C ASN A 1080 -13.07 -21.76 41.69
N ASN A 1081 -14.12 -22.44 42.18
CA ASN A 1081 -14.76 -22.19 43.47
C ASN A 1081 -14.13 -22.97 44.64
N GLN A 1082 -13.10 -23.76 44.36
CA GLN A 1082 -12.44 -24.64 45.31
C GLN A 1082 -10.92 -24.41 45.36
N LYS A 1083 -10.34 -24.60 46.55
CA LYS A 1083 -8.91 -24.38 46.77
C LYS A 1083 -8.38 -25.25 47.90
N LEU A 1084 -7.12 -25.66 47.76
CA LEU A 1084 -6.41 -26.44 48.77
C LEU A 1084 -5.78 -25.52 49.81
N LEU A 1085 -5.94 -25.86 51.09
CA LEU A 1085 -5.24 -25.27 52.23
C LEU A 1085 -4.43 -26.36 52.94
N THR A 1086 -3.17 -26.05 53.26
CA THR A 1086 -2.28 -26.93 54.02
C THR A 1086 -1.97 -26.30 55.37
N TYR A 1087 -2.00 -27.10 56.44
CA TYR A 1087 -1.61 -26.67 57.79
C TYR A 1087 -0.83 -27.77 58.52
N THR A 1088 -0.14 -27.42 59.61
CA THR A 1088 0.61 -28.37 60.46
C THR A 1088 0.24 -28.14 61.92
N ILE A 1089 0.23 -29.22 62.71
CA ILE A 1089 -0.02 -29.25 64.16
C ILE A 1089 1.32 -29.41 64.89
#